data_AF-A0A1M7F494-F1
#
_entry.id   AF-A0A1M7F494-F1
#
_cell.length_a   1.000
_cell.length_b   1.000
_cell.length_c   1.000
_cell.angle_alpha   90.00
_cell.angle_beta   90.00
_cell.angle_gamma   90.00
#
_symmetry.space_group_name_H-M   'P 1'
#
loop_
_entity.id
_entity.type
_entity.pdbx_description
1 polymer ?
#
loop_
_entity_poly.entity_id
_entity_poly.type
_entity_poly.pdbx_seq_one_letter_code
_entity_poly.pdbx_strand_id
1 'polypeptide(L)'
;MSKQGIYKISGNTKPKVGELVTYRIDEWYPATPLSKRNPARVTWHLFKKVNGKFVPTNIKKVGVSSFTFNTNAYKDTFRVEAYLHNPEERAPMALEVQPQPSDVPRINKVELKYIDDTPGTVFSFTEKLIAEATCMNLEGQYLMFTLWEDDSRDSGHNNSNQSIENKRAKVINGTARAEFMLTKALMRKAMEGETDPQQLEFYVTVEYYSHKKHATNNVNVNTPGELRTPSGQPQPQQPQQPQQPQPQPQQPQPAPVQPEPDPQSAHGTAHNTQPPTPAAPGGASPTTVNPTNIEDLLDAYFAKKEYIKETGEEDGTHTYTFGGSKSGNKTGTAEEKNKVAQTILNKIKESLKAQKKYTTLEVIAAALTAEAYGKDTTNQKTVTFKTFKLGVDYKKVDSAPLDSKLYLVARTMLLDGKQVTISIKEKDGLIKGAADAVLPVLEITEEQMEQKTPAGQAVPGTEKTVFTGTVQNNLVKIPIHLRPKSEEDLKQWQDKLSKGKEDGTYTYTFGGATNITNETQKASIAKTILANAQKGNAKNPKIENGKTSSEEEIKKVLVIKNYQAGDTITFKLLKKVPEFLYLHAKAQGQKQHDKKFLNKDGAYFEISKKCPRCGVLTMEELNAIFTDATEEKKKTLQEAFNKANSKLGLNTCQQKAHFFAQVREEIGTAMNVKNGENLNYAADVLFNGIWNAKKNKYDVLFSYYHHNRERSNRDGRTATHPANPVAIANNAYANRNGNGDAASGDGWKYRGRGIIQITGKEKYDKINARLTSDYPSFGITIDADNINTLNEGTVASMAYWKEYGCQKEAEKGIARKNFDNIVNIVNSNTHSREDRWGHLQQMIRIFKVSECNGNEAEPNSAWHNPLDNMELRGWYSDTQWTPGKSDFHGRSGGKHDGLDLYAPVGTPVYACIDGEVTYRADPGGYGHRIFLEGTYNGKKYYFMYCHLSEYKIGKFEAGKEIGKTGQTGNASGQPAKMAHLHFEVRTEQMSKPSFNPLTEIPELGKAVNTNPDRNSQNGL
;
A
#
# COMPACT_ATOMS: atom_id res chain seq x y z
N MET A 1 23.94 8.36 66.93
CA MET A 1 24.18 6.95 66.56
C MET A 1 25.02 6.91 65.30
N SER A 2 26.11 6.13 65.28
CA SER A 2 26.94 5.95 64.09
C SER A 2 26.13 5.28 62.97
N LYS A 3 26.23 5.76 61.73
CA LYS A 3 25.48 5.22 60.59
C LYS A 3 25.81 3.74 60.36
N GLN A 4 24.79 2.92 60.10
CA GLN A 4 24.90 1.49 59.78
C GLN A 4 24.26 1.24 58.41
N GLY A 5 24.84 0.37 57.58
CA GLY A 5 24.37 0.10 56.22
C GLY A 5 25.49 -0.06 55.19
N ILE A 6 25.15 0.20 53.92
CA ILE A 6 26.07 0.18 52.79
C ILE A 6 26.76 1.54 52.67
N TYR A 7 28.08 1.54 52.57
CA TYR A 7 28.86 2.77 52.36
C TYR A 7 29.20 2.98 50.89
N LYS A 8 29.50 1.92 50.13
CA LYS A 8 29.93 2.07 48.73
C LYS A 8 29.47 0.92 47.86
N ILE A 9 29.05 1.26 46.64
CA ILE A 9 28.73 0.31 45.58
C ILE A 9 29.52 0.61 44.30
N SER A 10 29.74 -0.43 43.50
CA SER A 10 30.36 -0.34 42.16
C SER A 10 29.57 -1.14 41.12
N GLY A 11 29.78 -0.81 39.85
CA GLY A 11 29.21 -1.53 38.71
C GLY A 11 29.28 -0.72 37.42
N ASN A 12 28.86 -1.32 36.30
CA ASN A 12 28.93 -0.67 35.00
C ASN A 12 27.91 0.49 34.92
N THR A 13 28.40 1.73 34.85
CA THR A 13 27.57 2.95 34.75
C THR A 13 27.16 3.26 33.31
N LYS A 14 27.65 2.52 32.32
CA LYS A 14 27.30 2.65 30.89
C LYS A 14 26.94 1.28 30.27
N PRO A 15 25.92 0.58 30.79
CA PRO A 15 25.51 -0.73 30.30
C PRO A 15 24.90 -0.63 28.90
N LYS A 16 25.11 -1.61 28.02
CA LYS A 16 24.36 -1.66 26.76
C LYS A 16 22.91 -2.03 27.06
N VAL A 17 21.94 -1.43 26.36
CA VAL A 17 20.52 -1.83 26.49
C VAL A 17 20.37 -3.31 26.14
N GLY A 18 19.65 -4.05 26.98
CA GLY A 18 19.49 -5.49 26.89
C GLY A 18 20.58 -6.34 27.54
N GLU A 19 21.70 -5.74 27.99
CA GLU A 19 22.74 -6.41 28.76
C GLU A 19 22.30 -6.59 30.22
N LEU A 20 22.49 -7.79 30.78
CA LEU A 20 22.30 -8.03 32.21
C LEU A 20 23.54 -7.54 32.95
N VAL A 21 23.40 -6.52 33.79
CA VAL A 21 24.51 -5.90 34.52
C VAL A 21 24.33 -6.09 36.01
N THR A 22 25.40 -6.54 36.68
CA THR A 22 25.42 -6.82 38.12
C THR A 22 26.26 -5.79 38.86
N TYR A 23 25.68 -5.19 39.89
CA TYR A 23 26.34 -4.23 40.77
C TYR A 23 26.80 -4.91 42.07
N ARG A 24 27.80 -4.34 42.72
CA ARG A 24 28.47 -4.95 43.88
C ARG A 24 28.53 -3.98 45.05
N ILE A 25 28.54 -4.54 46.26
CA ILE A 25 28.78 -3.82 47.50
C ILE A 25 30.29 -3.86 47.73
N ASP A 26 30.93 -2.70 47.71
CA ASP A 26 32.37 -2.62 47.96
C ASP A 26 32.65 -2.46 49.46
N GLU A 27 31.89 -1.61 50.14
CA GLU A 27 32.15 -1.24 51.53
C GLU A 27 30.85 -1.08 52.34
N TRP A 28 30.90 -1.48 53.61
CA TRP A 28 29.85 -1.27 54.61
C TRP A 28 30.30 -0.19 55.59
N TYR A 29 29.36 0.57 56.18
CA TYR A 29 29.76 1.51 57.22
C TYR A 29 30.46 0.79 58.38
N PRO A 30 31.53 1.37 58.96
CA PRO A 30 32.28 0.73 60.05
C PRO A 30 31.42 0.28 61.23
N ALA A 31 30.40 1.06 61.58
CA ALA A 31 29.48 0.75 62.67
C ALA A 31 28.45 -0.37 62.36
N THR A 32 28.45 -0.92 61.14
CA THR A 32 27.57 -2.03 60.74
C THR A 32 28.12 -3.36 61.29
N PRO A 33 27.43 -4.04 62.22
CA PRO A 33 27.89 -5.30 62.79
C PRO A 33 28.12 -6.36 61.72
N LEU A 34 29.19 -7.15 61.85
CA LEU A 34 29.53 -8.22 60.90
C LEU A 34 28.36 -9.18 60.66
N SER A 35 27.61 -9.52 61.71
CA SER A 35 26.41 -10.37 61.63
C SER A 35 25.28 -9.79 60.78
N LYS A 36 25.28 -8.47 60.51
CA LYS A 36 24.30 -7.78 59.67
C LYS A 36 24.80 -7.53 58.24
N ARG A 37 26.07 -7.82 57.91
CA ARG A 37 26.65 -7.63 56.58
C ARG A 37 26.30 -8.78 55.64
N ASN A 38 25.01 -8.98 55.39
CA ASN A 38 24.51 -10.01 54.50
C ASN A 38 23.98 -9.38 53.20
N PRO A 39 24.68 -9.53 52.05
CA PRO A 39 24.23 -9.02 50.76
C PRO A 39 22.82 -9.48 50.36
N ALA A 40 22.38 -10.68 50.77
CA ALA A 40 21.05 -11.20 50.47
C ALA A 40 19.91 -10.38 51.13
N ARG A 41 20.23 -9.57 52.15
CA ARG A 41 19.28 -8.68 52.84
C ARG A 41 19.31 -7.24 52.31
N VAL A 42 20.18 -6.95 51.35
CA VAL A 42 20.36 -5.59 50.82
C VAL A 42 19.31 -5.31 49.76
N THR A 43 18.68 -4.15 49.89
CA THR A 43 17.73 -3.65 48.90
C THR A 43 18.49 -2.90 47.81
N TRP A 44 18.28 -3.30 46.57
CA TRP A 44 18.74 -2.64 45.35
C TRP A 44 17.55 -1.95 44.68
N HIS A 45 17.61 -0.63 44.54
CA HIS A 45 16.50 0.18 44.02
C HIS A 45 16.96 1.03 42.85
N LEU A 46 16.19 1.00 41.77
CA LEU A 46 16.41 1.82 40.58
C LEU A 46 15.54 3.08 40.61
N PHE A 47 16.14 4.23 40.32
CA PHE A 47 15.50 5.54 40.18
C PHE A 47 15.69 6.04 38.75
N LYS A 48 14.74 6.83 38.24
CA LYS A 48 14.80 7.45 36.91
C LYS A 48 14.89 8.98 37.06
N LYS A 49 15.70 9.64 36.23
CA LYS A 49 15.82 11.10 36.21
C LYS A 49 14.63 11.70 35.44
N VAL A 50 13.83 12.53 36.09
CA VAL A 50 12.69 13.26 35.53
C VAL A 50 12.81 14.73 35.95
N ASN A 51 12.84 15.65 34.99
CA ASN A 51 13.01 17.10 35.24
C ASN A 51 14.22 17.44 36.15
N GLY A 52 15.34 16.74 35.95
CA GLY A 52 16.58 16.94 36.70
C GLY A 52 16.62 16.29 38.09
N LYS A 53 15.53 15.69 38.58
CA LYS A 53 15.47 14.98 39.87
C LYS A 53 15.31 13.47 39.68
N PHE A 54 15.93 12.67 40.54
CA PHE A 54 15.74 11.21 40.53
C PHE A 54 14.46 10.84 41.29
N VAL A 55 13.53 10.19 40.59
CA VAL A 55 12.28 9.66 41.16
C VAL A 55 12.35 8.13 41.24
N PRO A 56 11.81 7.51 42.30
CA PRO A 56 11.85 6.05 42.45
C PRO A 56 11.05 5.37 41.33
N THR A 57 11.58 4.27 40.80
CA THR A 57 10.82 3.38 39.93
C THR A 57 10.18 2.25 40.74
N ASN A 58 9.29 1.48 40.11
CA ASN A 58 8.73 0.25 40.68
C ASN A 58 9.76 -0.90 40.79
N ILE A 59 11.00 -0.71 40.33
CA ILE A 59 12.03 -1.76 40.30
C ILE A 59 12.87 -1.68 41.59
N LYS A 60 12.46 -2.47 42.57
CA LYS A 60 13.12 -2.64 43.88
C LYS A 60 13.31 -4.13 44.16
N LYS A 61 14.55 -4.56 44.40
CA LYS A 61 14.92 -5.98 44.59
C LYS A 61 15.65 -6.16 45.91
N VAL A 62 15.42 -7.27 46.61
CA VAL A 62 16.17 -7.63 47.82
C VAL A 62 17.10 -8.79 47.48
N GLY A 63 18.39 -8.65 47.80
CA GLY A 63 19.42 -9.67 47.56
C GLY A 63 19.86 -9.84 46.09
N VAL A 64 19.13 -9.27 45.13
CA VAL A 64 19.45 -9.36 43.69
C VAL A 64 19.99 -8.02 43.20
N SER A 65 21.29 -8.00 42.89
CA SER A 65 22.01 -6.79 42.46
C SER A 65 22.12 -6.61 40.95
N SER A 66 21.40 -7.43 40.17
CA SER A 66 21.43 -7.41 38.70
C SER A 66 20.24 -6.66 38.08
N PHE A 67 20.51 -5.91 37.02
CA PHE A 67 19.55 -5.10 36.28
C PHE A 67 19.74 -5.26 34.77
N THR A 68 18.63 -5.21 34.02
CA THR A 68 18.64 -5.15 32.55
C THR A 68 17.87 -3.91 32.13
N PHE A 69 18.44 -3.13 31.22
CA PHE A 69 17.83 -1.89 30.72
C PHE A 69 17.12 -2.17 29.38
N ASN A 70 15.90 -1.65 29.21
CA ASN A 70 15.11 -1.88 27.99
C ASN A 70 15.60 -1.03 26.79
N THR A 71 15.03 -1.28 25.61
CA THR A 71 15.43 -0.63 24.34
C THR A 71 15.33 0.89 24.35
N ASN A 72 14.46 1.50 25.16
CA ASN A 72 14.31 2.96 25.23
C ASN A 72 15.13 3.58 26.36
N ALA A 73 15.68 2.77 27.26
CA ALA A 73 16.40 3.23 28.45
C ALA A 73 17.68 4.01 28.11
N TYR A 74 18.26 3.88 26.91
CA TYR A 74 19.41 4.70 26.49
C TYR A 74 19.07 6.20 26.35
N LYS A 75 17.77 6.53 26.21
CA LYS A 75 17.27 7.91 26.15
C LYS A 75 17.13 8.57 27.53
N ASP A 76 17.18 7.76 28.59
CA ASP A 76 16.96 8.19 29.96
C ASP A 76 18.25 8.04 30.79
N THR A 77 18.27 8.70 31.96
CA THR A 77 19.33 8.52 32.96
C THR A 77 18.75 7.88 34.22
N PHE A 78 19.45 6.91 34.79
CA PHE A 78 19.01 6.16 35.97
C PHE A 78 19.98 6.32 37.14
N ARG A 79 19.53 5.97 38.35
CA ARG A 79 20.38 5.84 39.53
C ARG A 79 20.10 4.52 40.22
N VAL A 80 21.14 3.74 40.47
CA VAL A 80 21.10 2.50 41.25
C VAL A 80 21.56 2.79 42.66
N GLU A 81 20.78 2.39 43.66
CA GLU A 81 21.14 2.50 45.07
C GLU A 81 21.04 1.17 45.79
N ALA A 82 21.94 0.93 46.74
CA ALA A 82 21.91 -0.23 47.63
C ALA A 82 21.82 0.20 49.09
N TYR A 83 20.87 -0.33 49.85
CA TYR A 83 20.68 0.02 51.26
C TYR A 83 20.06 -1.11 52.09
N LEU A 84 20.32 -1.10 53.41
CA LEU A 84 19.67 -2.01 54.38
C LEU A 84 18.36 -1.44 54.94
N HIS A 85 18.26 -0.11 55.08
CA HIS A 85 17.14 0.55 55.74
C HIS A 85 16.46 1.57 54.82
N ASN A 86 17.17 2.64 54.44
CA ASN A 86 16.66 3.71 53.57
C ASN A 86 17.71 4.10 52.51
N PRO A 87 17.28 4.59 51.33
CA PRO A 87 18.17 5.15 50.32
C PRO A 87 18.90 6.40 50.86
N GLU A 88 20.14 6.63 50.41
CA GLU A 88 20.97 7.76 50.85
C GLU A 88 21.20 8.82 49.77
N GLU A 89 20.70 8.59 48.54
CA GLU A 89 20.55 9.57 47.45
C GLU A 89 21.83 10.23 46.92
N ARG A 90 23.02 9.83 47.40
CA ARG A 90 24.30 10.42 47.01
C ARG A 90 25.40 9.38 46.87
N ALA A 91 26.39 9.70 46.04
CA ALA A 91 27.62 8.92 45.96
C ALA A 91 28.35 8.93 47.33
N PRO A 92 29.06 7.85 47.71
CA PRO A 92 29.31 6.61 46.93
C PRO A 92 28.26 5.49 47.07
N MET A 93 27.12 5.73 47.75
CA MET A 93 26.04 4.74 47.96
C MET A 93 25.08 4.64 46.76
N ALA A 94 25.23 5.54 45.78
CA ALA A 94 24.41 5.66 44.60
C ALA A 94 25.29 5.77 43.34
N LEU A 95 24.89 5.09 42.26
CA LEU A 95 25.54 5.14 40.94
C LEU A 95 24.58 5.70 39.91
N GLU A 96 24.96 6.78 39.23
CA GLU A 96 24.25 7.27 38.04
C GLU A 96 24.63 6.39 36.84
N VAL A 97 23.62 5.88 36.14
CA VAL A 97 23.73 4.91 35.07
C VAL A 97 23.12 5.49 33.80
N GLN A 98 23.92 5.56 32.73
CA GLN A 98 23.50 6.01 31.40
C GLN A 98 23.62 4.85 30.40
N PRO A 99 22.54 4.09 30.16
CA PRO A 99 22.57 3.00 29.21
C PRO A 99 22.98 3.46 27.81
N GLN A 100 23.69 2.60 27.08
CA GLN A 100 24.15 2.83 25.71
C GLN A 100 23.27 2.04 24.72
N PRO A 101 23.02 2.54 23.50
CA PRO A 101 22.32 1.78 22.46
C PRO A 101 23.06 0.45 22.14
N SER A 102 22.30 -0.55 21.71
CA SER A 102 22.78 -1.91 21.36
C SER A 102 22.20 -2.33 20.02
N ASP A 103 22.98 -3.02 19.19
CA ASP A 103 22.65 -3.30 17.78
C ASP A 103 22.06 -4.70 17.52
N VAL A 104 21.84 -5.54 18.55
CA VAL A 104 21.41 -6.94 18.35
C VAL A 104 19.89 -7.08 18.46
N PRO A 105 19.17 -7.48 17.38
CA PRO A 105 17.73 -7.75 17.41
C PRO A 105 17.41 -9.12 18.01
N ARG A 106 16.41 -9.21 18.90
CA ARG A 106 15.94 -10.49 19.47
C ARG A 106 14.50 -10.44 19.98
N ILE A 107 13.84 -11.59 20.03
CA ILE A 107 12.58 -11.81 20.75
C ILE A 107 12.95 -12.25 22.18
N ASN A 108 12.45 -11.53 23.19
CA ASN A 108 12.78 -11.79 24.59
C ASN A 108 11.82 -12.80 25.24
N LYS A 109 10.52 -12.71 24.90
CA LYS A 109 9.45 -13.48 25.51
C LYS A 109 8.32 -13.63 24.52
N VAL A 110 7.68 -14.81 24.50
CA VAL A 110 6.43 -15.06 23.78
C VAL A 110 5.44 -15.65 24.77
N GLU A 111 4.20 -15.18 24.74
CA GLU A 111 3.09 -15.68 25.58
C GLU A 111 1.86 -15.96 24.72
N LEU A 112 1.06 -16.94 25.12
CA LEU A 112 -0.23 -17.30 24.54
C LEU A 112 -1.28 -17.29 25.68
N LYS A 113 -2.40 -16.59 25.50
CA LYS A 113 -3.46 -16.44 26.52
C LYS A 113 -4.85 -16.30 25.90
N TYR A 114 -5.91 -16.47 26.69
CA TYR A 114 -7.27 -16.11 26.31
C TYR A 114 -7.47 -14.58 26.33
N ILE A 115 -8.45 -14.06 25.58
CA ILE A 115 -8.74 -12.62 25.53
C ILE A 115 -9.24 -12.05 26.85
N ASP A 116 -9.98 -12.83 27.63
CA ASP A 116 -10.68 -12.41 28.85
C ASP A 116 -10.11 -13.02 30.13
N ASP A 117 -8.96 -13.72 30.05
CA ASP A 117 -8.31 -14.44 31.15
C ASP A 117 -9.22 -15.46 31.89
N THR A 118 -10.40 -15.80 31.33
CA THR A 118 -11.34 -16.80 31.88
C THR A 118 -11.49 -17.97 30.90
N PRO A 119 -10.71 -19.06 31.05
CA PRO A 119 -10.93 -20.26 30.25
C PRO A 119 -12.33 -20.81 30.52
N GLY A 120 -13.17 -20.86 29.48
CA GLY A 120 -14.44 -21.58 29.53
C GLY A 120 -14.19 -23.09 29.71
N THR A 121 -15.12 -23.81 30.33
CA THR A 121 -14.99 -25.27 30.52
C THR A 121 -15.10 -26.06 29.21
N VAL A 122 -15.70 -25.46 28.18
CA VAL A 122 -15.86 -25.98 26.81
C VAL A 122 -15.71 -24.82 25.84
N PHE A 123 -14.94 -25.00 24.77
CA PHE A 123 -14.70 -23.98 23.75
C PHE A 123 -15.98 -23.51 23.04
N SER A 124 -16.12 -22.19 22.85
CA SER A 124 -17.18 -21.52 22.08
C SER A 124 -16.63 -20.82 20.82
N PHE A 125 -17.37 -20.82 19.71
CA PHE A 125 -16.93 -20.25 18.40
C PHE A 125 -16.63 -18.74 18.38
N THR A 126 -16.74 -18.06 19.53
CA THR A 126 -16.40 -16.65 19.73
C THR A 126 -15.09 -16.45 20.49
N GLU A 127 -14.47 -17.53 21.00
CA GLU A 127 -13.21 -17.48 21.74
C GLU A 127 -12.00 -17.17 20.85
N LYS A 128 -11.05 -16.47 21.44
CA LYS A 128 -9.82 -16.02 20.79
C LYS A 128 -8.62 -16.28 21.69
N LEU A 129 -7.56 -16.82 21.11
CA LEU A 129 -6.23 -16.89 21.73
C LEU A 129 -5.39 -15.70 21.24
N ILE A 130 -4.76 -14.97 22.16
CA ILE A 130 -3.80 -13.91 21.85
C ILE A 130 -2.40 -14.44 22.07
N ALA A 131 -1.55 -14.32 21.05
CA ALA A 131 -0.11 -14.45 21.18
C ALA A 131 0.57 -13.08 21.26
N GLU A 132 1.42 -12.84 22.26
CA GLU A 132 2.19 -11.60 22.45
C GLU A 132 3.69 -11.90 22.50
N ALA A 133 4.48 -11.22 21.66
CA ALA A 133 5.93 -11.33 21.62
C ALA A 133 6.60 -10.03 22.06
N THR A 134 7.26 -10.04 23.22
CA THR A 134 8.09 -8.91 23.68
C THR A 134 9.44 -8.96 23.01
N CYS A 135 9.84 -7.86 22.38
CA CYS A 135 10.95 -7.77 21.45
C CYS A 135 11.97 -6.70 21.86
N MET A 136 13.19 -6.87 21.36
CA MET A 136 14.30 -5.93 21.52
C MET A 136 14.89 -5.61 20.16
N ASN A 137 15.04 -4.32 19.85
CA ASN A 137 15.58 -3.84 18.56
C ASN A 137 14.84 -4.36 17.31
N LEU A 138 13.54 -4.68 17.45
CA LEU A 138 12.66 -5.12 16.35
C LEU A 138 11.56 -4.13 16.01
N GLU A 139 11.64 -2.88 16.50
CA GLU A 139 10.59 -1.89 16.30
C GLU A 139 10.26 -1.69 14.81
N GLY A 140 8.98 -1.73 14.48
CA GLY A 140 8.50 -1.58 13.11
C GLY A 140 8.67 -2.80 12.21
N GLN A 141 9.31 -3.87 12.68
CA GLN A 141 9.46 -5.13 11.96
C GLN A 141 8.22 -6.00 12.09
N TYR A 142 8.00 -6.93 11.16
CA TYR A 142 6.94 -7.94 11.24
C TYR A 142 7.51 -9.26 11.76
N LEU A 143 6.80 -9.87 12.72
CA LEU A 143 7.05 -11.24 13.17
C LEU A 143 5.97 -12.16 12.59
N MET A 144 6.35 -13.41 12.34
CA MET A 144 5.40 -14.47 12.02
C MET A 144 5.06 -15.25 13.28
N PHE A 145 3.78 -15.43 13.55
CA PHE A 145 3.21 -16.24 14.62
C PHE A 145 2.58 -17.47 13.97
N THR A 146 2.99 -18.65 14.37
CA THR A 146 2.39 -19.92 13.92
C THR A 146 1.75 -20.59 15.12
N LEU A 147 0.45 -20.89 15.02
CA LEU A 147 -0.28 -21.70 15.98
C LEU A 147 -0.15 -23.17 15.60
N TRP A 148 0.19 -24.00 16.57
CA TRP A 148 0.41 -25.44 16.43
C TRP A 148 -0.49 -26.21 17.37
N GLU A 149 -0.82 -27.43 16.97
CA GLU A 149 -1.38 -28.48 17.81
C GLU A 149 -0.22 -29.37 18.31
N ASP A 150 -0.13 -29.65 19.61
CA ASP A 150 0.92 -30.49 20.21
C ASP A 150 0.43 -31.93 20.42
N ASP A 151 0.84 -32.82 19.51
CA ASP A 151 0.52 -34.25 19.53
C ASP A 151 1.62 -35.10 20.18
N SER A 152 2.67 -34.46 20.72
CA SER A 152 3.87 -35.13 21.18
C SER A 152 3.95 -35.23 22.71
N ARG A 153 4.56 -36.30 23.24
CA ARG A 153 4.68 -36.53 24.70
C ARG A 153 5.54 -35.49 25.43
N ASP A 154 6.29 -34.67 24.69
CA ASP A 154 7.18 -33.63 25.21
C ASP A 154 6.63 -32.25 24.82
N SER A 155 6.40 -31.36 25.79
CA SER A 155 5.82 -30.03 25.53
C SER A 155 6.68 -29.16 24.58
N GLY A 156 6.08 -28.59 23.53
CA GLY A 156 6.68 -27.49 22.73
C GLY A 156 6.84 -27.76 21.23
N HIS A 157 7.83 -27.12 20.57
CA HIS A 157 7.99 -27.23 19.11
C HIS A 157 8.67 -28.53 18.67
N ASN A 158 7.86 -29.51 18.26
CA ASN A 158 8.29 -30.75 17.61
C ASN A 158 7.98 -30.74 16.10
N ASN A 159 8.72 -31.54 15.32
CA ASN A 159 8.48 -31.71 13.88
C ASN A 159 7.29 -32.61 13.57
N SER A 160 6.77 -33.37 14.55
CA SER A 160 5.52 -34.13 14.42
C SER A 160 4.28 -33.23 14.46
N ASN A 161 4.37 -32.14 15.23
CA ASN A 161 3.25 -31.25 15.56
C ASN A 161 2.64 -30.58 14.31
N GLN A 162 1.31 -30.52 14.25
CA GLN A 162 0.58 -29.98 13.11
C GLN A 162 0.48 -28.45 13.15
N SER A 163 0.88 -27.76 12.07
CA SER A 163 0.67 -26.31 11.95
C SER A 163 -0.78 -26.00 11.59
N ILE A 164 -1.44 -25.16 12.39
CA ILE A 164 -2.86 -24.87 12.24
C ILE A 164 -3.07 -23.58 11.45
N GLU A 165 -2.50 -22.46 11.91
CA GLU A 165 -2.71 -21.13 11.35
C GLU A 165 -1.46 -20.25 11.49
N ASN A 166 -1.22 -19.36 10.52
CA ASN A 166 -0.10 -18.41 10.54
C ASN A 166 -0.62 -16.96 10.51
N LYS A 167 -0.06 -16.08 11.33
CA LYS A 167 -0.38 -14.65 11.35
C LYS A 167 0.86 -13.77 11.43
N ARG A 168 0.84 -12.63 10.74
CA ARG A 168 1.89 -11.61 10.82
C ARG A 168 1.47 -10.47 11.71
N ALA A 169 2.36 -10.03 12.60
CA ALA A 169 2.13 -8.86 13.43
C ALA A 169 3.37 -7.95 13.48
N LYS A 170 3.13 -6.64 13.46
CA LYS A 170 4.17 -5.62 13.54
C LYS A 170 4.56 -5.37 15.00
N VAL A 171 5.85 -5.20 15.27
CA VAL A 171 6.34 -4.79 16.58
C VAL A 171 6.06 -3.29 16.75
N ILE A 172 5.28 -2.98 17.78
CA ILE A 172 4.90 -1.62 18.18
C ILE A 172 5.22 -1.49 19.67
N ASN A 173 6.00 -0.47 20.04
CA ASN A 173 6.46 -0.24 21.43
C ASN A 173 7.15 -1.48 22.03
N GLY A 174 7.95 -2.17 21.24
CA GLY A 174 8.65 -3.38 21.65
C GLY A 174 7.78 -4.62 21.83
N THR A 175 6.52 -4.63 21.37
CA THR A 175 5.64 -5.82 21.43
C THR A 175 4.94 -6.05 20.09
N ALA A 176 4.87 -7.30 19.63
CA ALA A 176 4.01 -7.71 18.52
C ALA A 176 2.89 -8.62 19.04
N ARG A 177 1.68 -8.50 18.46
CA ARG A 177 0.48 -9.21 18.94
C ARG A 177 -0.30 -9.83 17.78
N ALA A 178 -0.64 -11.11 17.89
CA ALA A 178 -1.47 -11.85 16.94
C ALA A 178 -2.67 -12.50 17.65
N GLU A 179 -3.85 -12.47 17.02
CA GLU A 179 -5.08 -13.07 17.57
C GLU A 179 -5.53 -14.25 16.70
N PHE A 180 -5.68 -15.43 17.28
CA PHE A 180 -6.20 -16.64 16.62
C PHE A 180 -7.63 -16.88 17.08
N MET A 181 -8.57 -16.93 16.13
CA MET A 181 -9.97 -17.20 16.44
C MET A 181 -10.17 -18.71 16.33
N LEU A 182 -10.56 -19.34 17.43
CA LEU A 182 -10.87 -20.74 17.44
C LEU A 182 -12.22 -20.90 16.73
N THR A 183 -12.21 -21.29 15.45
CA THR A 183 -13.44 -21.46 14.64
C THR A 183 -13.73 -22.94 14.44
N LYS A 184 -14.95 -23.30 14.01
CA LYS A 184 -15.31 -24.70 13.69
C LYS A 184 -14.41 -25.34 12.63
N ALA A 185 -13.85 -24.53 11.73
CA ALA A 185 -12.91 -25.01 10.70
C ALA A 185 -11.50 -25.21 11.28
N LEU A 186 -11.05 -24.28 12.11
CA LEU A 186 -9.74 -24.35 12.76
C LEU A 186 -9.66 -25.53 13.74
N MET A 187 -10.71 -25.76 14.52
CA MET A 187 -10.79 -26.90 15.44
C MET A 187 -10.84 -28.24 14.69
N ARG A 188 -11.60 -28.32 13.58
CA ARG A 188 -11.58 -29.53 12.75
C ARG A 188 -10.19 -29.83 12.20
N LYS A 189 -9.50 -28.79 11.73
CA LYS A 189 -8.13 -28.91 11.24
C LYS A 189 -7.16 -29.40 12.33
N ALA A 190 -7.30 -28.92 13.56
CA ALA A 190 -6.53 -29.40 14.70
C ALA A 190 -6.86 -30.85 15.09
N MET A 191 -8.05 -31.36 14.74
CA MET A 191 -8.46 -32.75 15.03
C MET A 191 -8.08 -33.76 13.94
N GLU A 192 -7.56 -33.32 12.79
CA GLU A 192 -7.30 -34.19 11.62
C GLU A 192 -6.21 -35.26 11.86
N GLY A 193 -5.37 -35.11 12.90
CA GLY A 193 -4.32 -36.06 13.29
C GLY A 193 -4.60 -36.84 14.58
N GLU A 194 -5.71 -36.56 15.27
CA GLU A 194 -5.94 -37.04 16.63
C GLU A 194 -6.74 -38.35 16.72
N THR A 195 -6.33 -39.23 17.63
CA THR A 195 -7.01 -40.54 17.84
C THR A 195 -8.03 -40.51 18.97
N ASP A 196 -7.98 -39.54 19.89
CA ASP A 196 -9.03 -39.26 20.88
C ASP A 196 -9.11 -37.76 21.25
N PRO A 197 -9.85 -36.93 20.47
CA PRO A 197 -9.78 -35.47 20.60
C PRO A 197 -10.71 -34.93 21.70
N GLN A 198 -10.52 -35.35 22.96
CA GLN A 198 -11.24 -34.77 24.10
C GLN A 198 -10.71 -33.39 24.49
N GLN A 199 -9.40 -33.17 24.31
CA GLN A 199 -8.70 -31.93 24.59
C GLN A 199 -7.61 -31.73 23.52
N LEU A 200 -7.48 -30.51 22.99
CA LEU A 200 -6.43 -30.12 22.05
C LEU A 200 -5.43 -29.21 22.78
N GLU A 201 -4.13 -29.39 22.50
CA GLU A 201 -3.08 -28.61 23.13
C GLU A 201 -2.47 -27.62 22.12
N PHE A 202 -2.57 -26.33 22.40
CA PHE A 202 -2.04 -25.30 21.49
C PHE A 202 -0.79 -24.62 22.03
N TYR A 203 0.21 -24.43 21.17
CA TYR A 203 1.31 -23.51 21.44
C TYR A 203 1.58 -22.64 20.22
N VAL A 204 2.26 -21.52 20.43
CA VAL A 204 2.65 -20.60 19.35
C VAL A 204 4.16 -20.54 19.22
N THR A 205 4.65 -20.62 17.99
CA THR A 205 6.02 -20.20 17.68
C THR A 205 6.03 -18.81 17.06
N VAL A 206 6.98 -17.99 17.48
CA VAL A 206 7.24 -16.70 16.86
C VAL A 206 8.63 -16.68 16.24
N GLU A 207 8.69 -16.23 15.00
CA GLU A 207 9.94 -16.07 14.26
C GLU A 207 10.05 -14.64 13.70
N TYR A 208 11.24 -14.06 13.89
CA TYR A 208 11.66 -12.81 13.25
C TYR A 208 12.52 -13.10 12.00
N TYR A 209 13.30 -14.18 12.06
CA TYR A 209 14.04 -14.78 10.95
C TYR A 209 13.66 -16.27 10.90
N SER A 210 13.46 -16.82 9.71
CA SER A 210 12.86 -18.14 9.43
C SER A 210 13.57 -19.37 10.02
N HIS A 211 14.55 -19.21 10.91
CA HIS A 211 15.38 -20.29 11.44
C HIS A 211 15.69 -20.14 12.95
N LYS A 212 15.03 -19.22 13.68
CA LYS A 212 14.98 -19.22 15.15
C LYS A 212 13.54 -19.04 15.62
N LYS A 213 12.93 -20.13 16.07
CA LYS A 213 11.58 -20.16 16.62
C LYS A 213 11.63 -20.02 18.14
N HIS A 214 10.89 -19.07 18.69
CA HIS A 214 10.62 -18.99 20.12
C HIS A 214 9.21 -19.56 20.36
N ALA A 215 9.11 -20.68 21.08
CA ALA A 215 7.85 -21.34 21.39
C ALA A 215 7.27 -20.86 22.74
N THR A 216 5.95 -20.80 22.84
CA THR A 216 5.24 -20.66 24.13
C THR A 216 5.12 -22.00 24.84
N ASN A 217 4.68 -21.98 26.10
CA ASN A 217 4.08 -23.15 26.74
C ASN A 217 2.72 -23.48 26.09
N ASN A 218 2.24 -24.71 26.31
CA ASN A 218 0.94 -25.18 25.82
C ASN A 218 -0.24 -24.51 26.55
N VAL A 219 -1.35 -24.33 25.84
CA VAL A 219 -2.66 -23.92 26.34
C VAL A 219 -3.66 -25.00 25.91
N ASN A 220 -4.29 -25.65 26.90
CA ASN A 220 -5.18 -26.79 26.67
C ASN A 220 -6.63 -26.33 26.48
N VAL A 221 -7.29 -26.83 25.45
CA VAL A 221 -8.65 -26.44 25.04
C VAL A 221 -9.54 -27.67 24.91
N ASN A 222 -10.65 -27.72 25.64
CA ASN A 222 -11.58 -28.86 25.60
C ASN A 222 -12.46 -28.84 24.35
N THR A 223 -12.53 -29.97 23.64
CA THR A 223 -13.30 -30.11 22.38
C THR A 223 -14.80 -30.32 22.64
N PRO A 224 -15.71 -29.54 22.02
CA PRO A 224 -17.16 -29.75 22.10
C PRO A 224 -17.60 -31.13 21.59
N GLY A 225 -18.59 -31.74 22.24
CA GLY A 225 -19.11 -33.08 21.88
C GLY A 225 -19.60 -33.21 20.44
N GLU A 226 -20.15 -32.14 19.86
CA GLU A 226 -20.64 -32.08 18.47
C GLU A 226 -19.56 -32.25 17.40
N LEU A 227 -18.28 -32.08 17.77
CA LEU A 227 -17.14 -32.27 16.87
C LEU A 227 -16.49 -33.66 16.99
N ARG A 228 -16.85 -34.44 18.01
CA ARG A 228 -16.30 -35.80 18.25
C ARG A 228 -16.97 -36.80 17.30
N THR A 229 -16.20 -37.47 16.46
CA THR A 229 -16.72 -38.56 15.59
C THR A 229 -16.97 -39.82 16.42
N PRO A 230 -18.10 -40.54 16.26
CA PRO A 230 -18.32 -41.83 16.91
C PRO A 230 -17.37 -42.88 16.34
N SER A 231 -16.49 -43.44 17.17
CA SER A 231 -15.60 -44.55 16.79
C SER A 231 -16.39 -45.84 16.59
N GLY A 232 -16.33 -46.43 15.40
CA GLY A 232 -16.82 -47.79 15.18
C GLY A 232 -16.53 -48.33 13.78
N GLN A 233 -15.44 -49.10 13.64
CA GLN A 233 -15.50 -50.55 13.35
C GLN A 233 -14.07 -51.17 13.26
N PRO A 234 -13.88 -52.45 13.63
CA PRO A 234 -12.57 -53.07 13.79
C PRO A 234 -12.09 -53.78 12.51
N GLN A 235 -10.79 -53.70 12.22
CA GLN A 235 -10.14 -54.40 11.11
C GLN A 235 -8.77 -55.01 11.54
N PRO A 236 -8.23 -56.01 10.80
CA PRO A 236 -7.93 -57.34 11.33
C PRO A 236 -6.47 -57.56 11.71
N GLN A 237 -6.23 -58.44 12.68
CA GLN A 237 -4.90 -58.84 13.14
C GLN A 237 -4.14 -59.71 12.11
N GLN A 238 -2.87 -59.39 11.87
CA GLN A 238 -1.85 -60.29 11.30
C GLN A 238 -0.71 -60.54 12.31
N PRO A 239 -0.02 -61.68 12.21
CA PRO A 239 0.42 -62.48 13.37
C PRO A 239 1.76 -62.05 13.97
N GLN A 240 1.84 -62.09 15.30
CA GLN A 240 3.10 -62.01 16.05
C GLN A 240 3.74 -63.40 16.23
N GLN A 241 5.07 -63.41 16.29
CA GLN A 241 5.89 -64.55 16.72
C GLN A 241 7.06 -64.02 17.57
N PRO A 242 7.62 -64.81 18.50
CA PRO A 242 7.08 -65.00 19.84
C PRO A 242 8.10 -64.73 20.97
N GLN A 243 7.64 -64.31 22.14
CA GLN A 243 8.35 -64.57 23.41
C GLN A 243 7.34 -64.93 24.51
N GLN A 244 7.51 -66.14 25.07
CA GLN A 244 6.91 -66.67 26.31
C GLN A 244 8.07 -67.18 27.19
N PRO A 245 7.92 -67.38 28.53
CA PRO A 245 6.66 -67.67 29.25
C PRO A 245 6.41 -66.91 30.60
N GLN A 246 5.12 -66.77 30.96
CA GLN A 246 4.61 -66.48 32.32
C GLN A 246 4.41 -67.77 33.14
N PRO A 247 4.14 -67.74 34.47
CA PRO A 247 2.73 -67.83 34.98
C PRO A 247 2.46 -67.01 36.30
N GLN A 248 1.34 -66.28 36.48
CA GLN A 248 -0.08 -66.64 36.84
C GLN A 248 -0.29 -67.12 38.30
N PRO A 249 -1.47 -66.93 38.97
CA PRO A 249 -2.88 -67.20 38.52
C PRO A 249 -3.97 -66.14 38.92
N GLN A 250 -5.03 -65.86 38.11
CA GLN A 250 -6.38 -66.48 37.97
C GLN A 250 -7.34 -66.30 39.18
N GLN A 251 -8.41 -65.47 39.12
CA GLN A 251 -9.83 -65.66 38.65
C GLN A 251 -10.82 -65.70 39.86
N PRO A 252 -12.19 -65.59 39.76
CA PRO A 252 -13.11 -65.37 38.62
C PRO A 252 -14.37 -64.44 38.87
N GLN A 253 -15.21 -64.31 37.82
CA GLN A 253 -16.62 -63.84 37.61
C GLN A 253 -17.71 -64.22 38.68
N PRO A 254 -19.04 -63.86 38.60
CA PRO A 254 -19.88 -63.32 37.47
C PRO A 254 -20.92 -62.20 37.79
N ALA A 255 -21.58 -61.67 36.74
CA ALA A 255 -22.79 -60.81 36.74
C ALA A 255 -24.09 -61.64 37.06
N PRO A 256 -25.31 -61.09 37.33
CA PRO A 256 -26.14 -60.38 36.31
C PRO A 256 -27.33 -59.46 36.76
N VAL A 257 -27.97 -58.83 35.75
CA VAL A 257 -29.39 -58.36 35.59
C VAL A 257 -29.83 -56.95 36.06
N GLN A 258 -30.26 -56.15 35.06
CA GLN A 258 -31.02 -54.87 35.13
C GLN A 258 -32.51 -55.09 35.49
N PRO A 259 -33.29 -54.05 35.86
CA PRO A 259 -34.08 -53.35 34.83
C PRO A 259 -34.24 -51.82 35.02
N GLU A 260 -34.49 -51.14 33.90
CA GLU A 260 -35.07 -49.78 33.70
C GLU A 260 -36.39 -49.53 34.49
N PRO A 261 -36.95 -48.28 34.58
CA PRO A 261 -36.78 -47.11 33.69
C PRO A 261 -36.64 -45.71 34.34
N ASP A 262 -36.21 -44.79 33.48
CA ASP A 262 -36.14 -43.31 33.51
C ASP A 262 -37.54 -42.62 33.70
N PRO A 263 -37.72 -41.27 33.76
CA PRO A 263 -36.74 -40.18 33.59
C PRO A 263 -36.88 -38.95 34.53
N GLN A 264 -35.80 -38.16 34.63
CA GLN A 264 -35.72 -36.68 34.52
C GLN A 264 -34.73 -35.99 35.50
N SER A 265 -33.82 -35.25 34.86
CA SER A 265 -33.13 -34.02 35.29
C SER A 265 -32.36 -33.99 36.61
N ALA A 266 -31.02 -33.91 36.53
CA ALA A 266 -30.15 -33.56 37.65
C ALA A 266 -29.36 -32.27 37.39
N HIS A 267 -29.50 -31.35 38.33
CA HIS A 267 -28.52 -30.32 38.66
C HIS A 267 -27.35 -30.93 39.47
N GLY A 268 -26.12 -30.47 39.21
CA GLY A 268 -25.18 -30.04 40.26
C GLY A 268 -24.06 -30.97 40.76
N THR A 269 -22.81 -30.51 40.50
CA THR A 269 -21.57 -30.59 41.33
C THR A 269 -20.81 -31.91 41.55
N ALA A 270 -19.48 -31.83 41.41
CA ALA A 270 -18.52 -32.81 41.96
C ALA A 270 -17.30 -32.10 42.60
N HIS A 271 -16.96 -32.56 43.80
CA HIS A 271 -15.80 -32.16 44.62
C HIS A 271 -14.64 -33.16 44.49
N ASN A 272 -13.42 -32.62 44.62
CA ASN A 272 -12.14 -33.32 44.71
C ASN A 272 -11.98 -34.28 45.90
N THR A 273 -11.32 -35.40 45.65
CA THR A 273 -10.44 -36.15 46.57
C THR A 273 -9.31 -36.72 45.68
N GLN A 274 -8.00 -36.65 45.92
CA GLN A 274 -7.15 -36.73 47.13
C GLN A 274 -5.69 -36.28 46.74
N PRO A 275 -4.63 -36.32 47.59
CA PRO A 275 -3.84 -35.16 48.02
C PRO A 275 -2.35 -35.08 47.53
N PRO A 276 -1.66 -33.95 47.77
CA PRO A 276 -0.29 -33.67 47.28
C PRO A 276 0.83 -34.11 48.24
N THR A 277 2.02 -34.42 47.73
CA THR A 277 3.29 -34.49 48.49
C THR A 277 4.49 -34.37 47.52
N PRO A 278 5.69 -33.91 47.94
CA PRO A 278 6.08 -32.54 48.29
C PRO A 278 7.24 -32.00 47.40
N ALA A 279 7.46 -30.68 47.44
CA ALA A 279 8.49 -29.99 46.68
C ALA A 279 9.93 -30.37 47.12
N ALA A 280 10.77 -30.77 46.16
CA ALA A 280 12.22 -30.75 46.32
C ALA A 280 12.79 -29.36 45.96
N PRO A 281 13.86 -28.89 46.64
CA PRO A 281 14.26 -27.49 46.63
C PRO A 281 15.39 -27.19 45.64
N GLY A 282 15.24 -26.08 44.91
CA GLY A 282 16.34 -25.39 44.24
C GLY A 282 16.68 -25.88 42.83
N GLY A 283 16.53 -24.99 41.85
CA GLY A 283 16.93 -25.25 40.47
C GLY A 283 16.52 -24.14 39.52
N ALA A 284 17.12 -22.95 39.68
CA ALA A 284 17.17 -22.02 38.56
C ALA A 284 17.90 -22.71 37.40
N SER A 285 17.21 -22.91 36.30
CA SER A 285 17.78 -22.96 34.97
C SER A 285 16.65 -22.61 33.99
N PRO A 286 16.59 -21.40 33.41
CA PRO A 286 16.07 -21.34 32.06
C PRO A 286 16.98 -22.27 31.26
N THR A 287 16.41 -23.23 30.53
CA THR A 287 17.13 -23.98 29.51
C THR A 287 17.83 -22.93 28.65
N THR A 288 19.14 -22.76 28.89
CA THR A 288 19.96 -21.88 28.10
C THR A 288 20.14 -22.66 26.82
N VAL A 289 19.25 -22.41 25.86
CA VAL A 289 19.51 -22.80 24.48
C VAL A 289 20.79 -22.07 24.13
N ASN A 290 21.89 -22.82 24.05
CA ASN A 290 23.16 -22.32 23.55
C ASN A 290 22.85 -21.55 22.26
N PRO A 291 23.29 -20.28 22.10
CA PRO A 291 23.03 -19.53 20.90
C PRO A 291 23.69 -20.26 19.73
N THR A 292 22.91 -21.04 18.97
CA THR A 292 23.34 -21.51 17.68
C THR A 292 23.46 -20.27 16.80
N ASN A 293 24.69 -19.98 16.40
CA ASN A 293 25.02 -19.00 15.37
C ASN A 293 24.55 -19.58 14.04
N ILE A 294 23.27 -19.44 13.73
CA ILE A 294 22.71 -19.94 12.47
C ILE A 294 22.96 -18.88 11.42
N GLU A 295 23.82 -19.16 10.45
CA GLU A 295 23.99 -18.31 9.27
C GLU A 295 22.80 -18.48 8.32
N ASP A 296 22.41 -17.43 7.59
CA ASP A 296 21.38 -17.56 6.56
C ASP A 296 21.35 -16.44 5.49
N LEU A 297 20.79 -16.76 4.32
CA LEU A 297 20.31 -15.78 3.33
C LEU A 297 18.83 -15.51 3.59
N LEU A 298 18.50 -14.29 4.02
CA LEU A 298 17.16 -13.93 4.49
C LEU A 298 16.25 -13.42 3.37
N ASP A 299 16.80 -12.60 2.48
CA ASP A 299 16.05 -11.96 1.40
C ASP A 299 17.00 -11.58 0.27
N ALA A 300 16.50 -11.52 -0.96
CA ALA A 300 17.20 -10.89 -2.07
C ALA A 300 16.20 -10.17 -2.99
N TYR A 301 16.52 -8.95 -3.38
CA TYR A 301 15.59 -8.09 -4.12
C TYR A 301 16.30 -7.00 -4.94
N PHE A 302 15.56 -6.42 -5.88
CA PHE A 302 15.96 -5.21 -6.60
C PHE A 302 15.61 -3.97 -5.77
N ALA A 303 16.51 -2.99 -5.71
CA ALA A 303 16.34 -1.81 -4.86
C ALA A 303 16.74 -0.49 -5.54
N LYS A 304 16.15 0.61 -5.04
CA LYS A 304 16.63 1.98 -5.27
C LYS A 304 17.25 2.54 -3.99
N LYS A 305 18.30 3.34 -4.15
CA LYS A 305 19.00 4.02 -3.05
C LYS A 305 18.26 5.30 -2.70
N GLU A 306 17.77 5.40 -1.48
CA GLU A 306 17.12 6.59 -0.93
C GLU A 306 17.86 7.07 0.33
N TYR A 307 17.78 8.36 0.67
CA TYR A 307 18.33 8.91 1.91
C TYR A 307 17.16 9.24 2.84
N ILE A 308 16.76 8.27 3.66
CA ILE A 308 15.58 8.38 4.54
C ILE A 308 15.81 7.88 5.96
N LYS A 309 16.94 7.20 6.23
CA LYS A 309 17.22 6.66 7.56
C LYS A 309 17.78 7.76 8.46
N GLU A 310 17.06 8.14 9.50
CA GLU A 310 17.56 9.09 10.49
C GLU A 310 18.75 8.47 11.26
N THR A 311 19.96 9.03 11.14
CA THR A 311 21.18 8.44 11.74
C THR A 311 21.53 8.97 13.12
N GLY A 312 20.98 10.12 13.51
CA GLY A 312 21.40 10.86 14.71
C GLY A 312 22.81 11.48 14.61
N GLU A 313 23.52 11.30 13.50
CA GLU A 313 24.83 11.92 13.25
C GLU A 313 24.62 13.40 12.95
N GLU A 314 25.17 14.29 13.78
CA GLU A 314 25.09 15.74 13.57
C GLU A 314 25.80 16.13 12.26
N ASP A 315 25.13 16.92 11.43
CA ASP A 315 25.60 17.38 10.14
C ASP A 315 25.31 18.88 9.98
N GLY A 316 25.99 19.67 10.81
CA GLY A 316 25.92 21.13 10.82
C GLY A 316 24.65 21.69 11.46
N THR A 317 24.30 22.91 11.04
CA THR A 317 23.15 23.66 11.56
C THR A 317 22.34 24.27 10.43
N HIS A 318 21.04 24.47 10.67
CA HIS A 318 20.16 25.21 9.77
C HIS A 318 19.63 26.45 10.48
N THR A 319 19.67 27.59 9.78
CA THR A 319 19.14 28.86 10.28
C THR A 319 17.83 29.14 9.56
N TYR A 320 16.74 29.19 10.33
CA TYR A 320 15.42 29.59 9.85
C TYR A 320 15.17 31.07 10.13
N THR A 321 14.79 31.83 9.10
CA THR A 321 14.43 33.24 9.21
C THR A 321 12.91 33.39 9.14
N PHE A 322 12.33 34.07 10.12
CA PHE A 322 10.88 34.30 10.16
C PHE A 322 10.47 35.39 9.16
N GLY A 323 9.42 35.14 8.35
CA GLY A 323 8.88 36.09 7.37
C GLY A 323 7.42 36.47 7.64
N GLY A 324 7.03 37.70 7.26
CA GLY A 324 5.64 38.22 7.34
C GLY A 324 5.47 39.47 8.23
N SER A 325 4.30 40.12 8.14
CA SER A 325 3.88 41.32 8.91
C SER A 325 3.03 41.00 10.15
N LYS A 326 2.90 39.72 10.51
CA LYS A 326 2.10 39.32 11.69
C LYS A 326 2.90 39.47 12.98
N SER A 327 2.22 39.94 14.02
CA SER A 327 2.72 40.06 15.40
C SER A 327 3.31 38.73 15.90
N GLY A 328 4.40 38.83 16.68
CA GLY A 328 5.38 37.77 16.95
C GLY A 328 4.82 36.38 17.26
N ASN A 329 5.49 35.36 16.73
CA ASN A 329 5.21 33.95 17.03
C ASN A 329 5.55 33.70 18.49
N LYS A 330 4.54 33.60 19.35
CA LYS A 330 4.72 33.30 20.77
C LYS A 330 5.36 31.93 20.95
N THR A 331 6.28 31.86 21.90
CA THR A 331 7.05 30.65 22.26
C THR A 331 7.22 30.56 23.78
N GLY A 332 6.37 31.24 24.56
CA GLY A 332 6.44 31.28 26.02
C GLY A 332 6.05 29.95 26.68
N THR A 333 5.20 29.15 26.04
CA THR A 333 4.78 27.82 26.52
C THR A 333 5.29 26.68 25.64
N ALA A 334 5.36 25.46 26.18
CA ALA A 334 5.79 24.27 25.43
C ALA A 334 4.86 23.97 24.23
N GLU A 335 3.54 24.17 24.39
CA GLU A 335 2.57 24.00 23.30
C GLU A 335 2.78 25.01 22.17
N GLU A 336 3.06 26.27 22.52
CA GLU A 336 3.36 27.31 21.53
C GLU A 336 4.68 27.03 20.81
N LYS A 337 5.75 26.63 21.54
CA LYS A 337 7.02 26.20 20.94
C LYS A 337 6.84 25.05 19.97
N ASN A 338 6.08 24.02 20.34
CA ASN A 338 5.84 22.87 19.46
C ASN A 338 5.05 23.26 18.19
N LYS A 339 4.07 24.16 18.29
CA LYS A 339 3.34 24.68 17.12
C LYS A 339 4.26 25.45 16.17
N VAL A 340 5.12 26.31 16.70
CA VAL A 340 6.10 27.08 15.90
C VAL A 340 7.15 26.15 15.30
N ALA A 341 7.72 25.24 16.09
CA ALA A 341 8.70 24.26 15.64
C ALA A 341 8.15 23.33 14.55
N GLN A 342 6.91 22.86 14.68
CA GLN A 342 6.26 22.03 13.67
C GLN A 342 6.04 22.80 12.36
N THR A 343 5.71 24.09 12.45
CA THR A 343 5.56 24.97 11.29
C THR A 343 6.90 25.16 10.57
N ILE A 344 7.98 25.37 11.32
CA ILE A 344 9.34 25.46 10.77
C ILE A 344 9.72 24.13 10.10
N LEU A 345 9.58 23.02 10.81
CA LEU A 345 9.90 21.67 10.32
C LEU A 345 9.18 21.37 9.00
N ASN A 346 7.88 21.65 8.93
CA ASN A 346 7.08 21.43 7.72
C ASN A 346 7.56 22.22 6.51
N LYS A 347 8.11 23.43 6.73
CA LYS A 347 8.64 24.28 5.65
C LYS A 347 10.02 23.83 5.15
N ILE A 348 10.88 23.34 6.05
CA ILE A 348 12.30 23.06 5.72
C ILE A 348 12.59 21.59 5.42
N LYS A 349 11.74 20.65 5.86
CA LYS A 349 12.01 19.21 5.79
C LYS A 349 12.43 18.71 4.42
N GLU A 350 11.79 19.19 3.35
CA GLU A 350 12.09 18.76 1.98
C GLU A 350 13.42 19.34 1.48
N SER A 351 13.73 20.58 1.87
CA SER A 351 15.02 21.23 1.55
C SER A 351 16.18 20.52 2.25
N LEU A 352 16.00 20.16 3.54
CA LEU A 352 16.98 19.37 4.27
C LEU A 352 17.13 17.98 3.66
N LYS A 353 16.04 17.31 3.30
CA LYS A 353 16.07 15.98 2.67
C LYS A 353 16.83 16.01 1.33
N ALA A 354 16.64 17.05 0.51
CA ALA A 354 17.39 17.23 -0.73
C ALA A 354 18.91 17.38 -0.50
N GLN A 355 19.30 17.91 0.65
CA GLN A 355 20.68 18.01 1.12
C GLN A 355 21.16 16.73 1.84
N LYS A 356 20.36 15.65 1.86
CA LYS A 356 20.62 14.41 2.60
C LYS A 356 20.72 14.65 4.13
N LYS A 357 19.94 15.61 4.64
CA LYS A 357 19.87 16.00 6.05
C LYS A 357 18.44 15.95 6.58
N TYR A 358 18.29 15.93 7.89
CA TYR A 358 17.03 16.11 8.60
C TYR A 358 17.23 16.90 9.90
N THR A 359 16.14 17.25 10.55
CA THR A 359 16.12 17.76 11.93
C THR A 359 14.81 17.29 12.58
N THR A 360 14.71 17.39 13.90
CA THR A 360 13.51 16.93 14.62
C THR A 360 12.72 18.09 15.20
N LEU A 361 11.46 17.83 15.53
CA LEU A 361 10.59 18.79 16.19
C LEU A 361 11.21 19.27 17.52
N GLU A 362 11.75 18.35 18.30
CA GLU A 362 12.36 18.59 19.61
C GLU A 362 13.58 19.49 19.49
N VAL A 363 14.42 19.28 18.47
CA VAL A 363 15.64 20.07 18.24
C VAL A 363 15.31 21.50 17.84
N ILE A 364 14.28 21.70 17.01
CA ILE A 364 13.81 23.05 16.68
C ILE A 364 13.15 23.70 17.92
N ALA A 365 12.30 22.96 18.65
CA ALA A 365 11.62 23.47 19.84
C ALA A 365 12.62 23.87 20.95
N ALA A 366 13.70 23.12 21.12
CA ALA A 366 14.77 23.43 22.05
C ALA A 366 15.55 24.71 21.66
N ALA A 367 15.68 24.99 20.36
CA ALA A 367 16.34 26.19 19.86
C ALA A 367 15.48 27.46 19.98
N LEU A 368 14.16 27.33 20.18
CA LEU A 368 13.25 28.44 20.41
C LEU A 368 13.33 28.88 21.88
N THR A 369 14.31 29.73 22.20
CA THR A 369 14.57 30.19 23.57
C THR A 369 13.93 31.53 23.93
N ALA A 370 13.62 32.38 22.95
CA ALA A 370 12.94 33.65 23.19
C ALA A 370 11.44 33.45 23.51
N GLU A 371 10.82 34.45 24.15
CA GLU A 371 9.37 34.45 24.41
C GLU A 371 8.53 34.64 23.14
N ALA A 372 9.13 35.25 22.10
CA ALA A 372 8.54 35.35 20.77
C ALA A 372 9.61 35.54 19.67
N TYR A 373 9.28 35.11 18.45
CA TYR A 373 10.10 35.29 17.24
C TYR A 373 9.31 36.02 16.14
N GLY A 374 9.90 37.04 15.48
CA GLY A 374 9.20 37.84 14.46
C GLY A 374 10.05 38.93 13.79
N LYS A 375 9.50 39.59 12.76
CA LYS A 375 10.20 40.62 11.97
C LYS A 375 10.36 41.96 12.70
N ASP A 376 9.36 42.36 13.48
CA ASP A 376 9.20 43.72 14.06
C ASP A 376 9.35 43.77 15.59
N THR A 377 9.92 42.75 16.20
CA THR A 377 10.26 42.77 17.63
C THR A 377 11.76 43.00 17.82
N THR A 378 12.12 43.64 18.92
CA THR A 378 13.47 43.62 19.55
C THR A 378 13.97 42.19 19.84
N ASN A 379 13.14 41.16 19.57
CA ASN A 379 13.32 39.75 19.84
C ASN A 379 13.64 38.97 18.54
N GLN A 380 14.69 38.15 18.63
CA GLN A 380 15.33 37.29 17.62
C GLN A 380 14.54 37.02 16.32
N LYS A 381 15.10 37.50 15.20
CA LYS A 381 14.56 37.35 13.83
C LYS A 381 14.84 35.98 13.18
N THR A 382 15.78 35.24 13.75
CA THR A 382 16.24 33.95 13.27
C THR A 382 16.30 32.95 14.41
N VAL A 383 16.20 31.68 14.07
CA VAL A 383 16.52 30.57 14.99
C VAL A 383 17.45 29.61 14.27
N THR A 384 18.53 29.22 14.94
CA THR A 384 19.51 28.26 14.42
C THR A 384 19.42 26.99 15.25
N PHE A 385 19.27 25.85 14.57
CA PHE A 385 19.17 24.54 15.21
C PHE A 385 20.04 23.53 14.46
N LYS A 386 20.36 22.44 15.16
CA LYS A 386 21.19 21.36 14.60
C LYS A 386 20.45 20.62 13.50
N THR A 387 21.21 20.19 12.51
CA THR A 387 20.78 19.22 11.50
C THR A 387 21.55 17.93 11.68
N PHE A 388 20.97 16.85 11.17
CA PHE A 388 21.52 15.51 11.25
C PHE A 388 21.53 14.90 9.86
N LYS A 389 22.38 13.92 9.65
CA LYS A 389 22.52 13.24 8.36
C LYS A 389 21.40 12.24 8.12
N LEU A 390 20.87 12.20 6.91
CA LEU A 390 20.05 11.08 6.45
C LEU A 390 20.96 9.99 5.90
N GLY A 391 20.86 8.81 6.51
CA GLY A 391 21.48 7.58 6.10
C GLY A 391 20.76 6.96 4.92
N VAL A 392 21.51 6.11 4.22
CA VAL A 392 21.03 5.39 3.05
C VAL A 392 20.07 4.28 3.48
N ASP A 393 18.95 4.16 2.76
CA ASP A 393 18.10 2.99 2.74
C ASP A 393 18.01 2.44 1.31
N TYR A 394 18.03 1.11 1.18
CA TYR A 394 17.91 0.42 -0.10
C TYR A 394 16.50 -0.13 -0.21
N LYS A 395 15.60 0.74 -0.70
CA LYS A 395 14.18 0.47 -0.79
C LYS A 395 13.89 -0.52 -1.90
N LYS A 396 13.25 -1.63 -1.53
CA LYS A 396 12.80 -2.66 -2.48
C LYS A 396 11.90 -2.05 -3.56
N VAL A 397 12.13 -2.45 -4.79
CA VAL A 397 11.28 -2.15 -5.94
C VAL A 397 10.88 -3.46 -6.62
N ASP A 398 9.61 -3.55 -7.00
CA ASP A 398 9.04 -4.78 -7.57
C ASP A 398 8.90 -4.68 -9.10
N SER A 399 9.22 -3.53 -9.69
CA SER A 399 9.30 -3.37 -11.14
C SER A 399 10.23 -2.22 -11.54
N ALA A 400 10.79 -2.32 -12.74
CA ALA A 400 11.48 -1.22 -13.43
C ALA A 400 11.61 -1.53 -14.92
N PRO A 401 11.74 -0.51 -15.78
CA PRO A 401 12.02 -0.76 -17.18
C PRO A 401 13.43 -1.23 -17.46
N LEU A 402 13.62 -1.90 -18.60
CA LEU A 402 14.94 -2.06 -19.19
C LEU A 402 15.64 -0.69 -19.27
N ASP A 403 16.96 -0.69 -19.16
CA ASP A 403 17.79 0.54 -19.08
C ASP A 403 17.65 1.29 -17.73
N SER A 404 17.10 0.64 -16.70
CA SER A 404 17.09 1.19 -15.33
C SER A 404 18.37 0.88 -14.57
N LYS A 405 18.88 1.85 -13.83
CA LYS A 405 19.94 1.66 -12.83
C LYS A 405 19.33 1.26 -11.48
N LEU A 406 19.76 0.13 -10.93
CA LEU A 406 19.20 -0.50 -9.73
C LEU A 406 20.32 -1.06 -8.84
N TYR A 407 19.96 -1.52 -7.65
CA TYR A 407 20.82 -2.35 -6.81
C TYR A 407 20.24 -3.76 -6.71
N LEU A 408 21.09 -4.77 -6.83
CA LEU A 408 20.80 -6.09 -6.27
C LEU A 408 21.17 -6.07 -4.79
N VAL A 409 20.21 -6.38 -3.94
CA VAL A 409 20.41 -6.40 -2.49
C VAL A 409 20.15 -7.79 -1.96
N ALA A 410 21.06 -8.33 -1.14
CA ALA A 410 20.81 -9.53 -0.36
C ALA A 410 20.94 -9.22 1.14
N ARG A 411 19.91 -9.56 1.91
CA ARG A 411 19.95 -9.55 3.37
C ARG A 411 20.41 -10.91 3.86
N THR A 412 21.29 -10.90 4.82
CA THR A 412 21.94 -12.09 5.36
C THR A 412 21.86 -12.07 6.89
N MET A 413 22.26 -13.16 7.53
CA MET A 413 22.44 -13.21 8.97
C MET A 413 23.72 -13.98 9.28
N LEU A 414 24.58 -13.40 10.12
CA LEU A 414 25.86 -14.01 10.55
C LEU A 414 26.81 -14.40 9.42
N LEU A 415 26.60 -13.89 8.20
CA LEU A 415 27.44 -14.12 7.04
C LEU A 415 28.40 -12.95 6.76
N ASP A 416 28.60 -12.02 7.70
CA ASP A 416 29.51 -10.87 7.54
C ASP A 416 30.92 -11.32 7.10
N GLY A 417 31.46 -10.66 6.09
CA GLY A 417 32.74 -11.02 5.47
C GLY A 417 32.69 -12.21 4.49
N LYS A 418 31.56 -12.91 4.35
CA LYS A 418 31.38 -13.98 3.34
C LYS A 418 30.98 -13.39 1.98
N GLN A 419 31.17 -14.18 0.92
CA GLN A 419 30.72 -13.83 -0.43
C GLN A 419 29.28 -14.34 -0.66
N VAL A 420 28.45 -13.49 -1.26
CA VAL A 420 27.15 -13.86 -1.82
C VAL A 420 27.23 -13.70 -3.34
N THR A 421 26.79 -14.73 -4.06
CA THR A 421 26.55 -14.65 -5.49
C THR A 421 25.06 -14.51 -5.78
N ILE A 422 24.70 -13.71 -6.77
CA ILE A 422 23.31 -13.46 -7.18
C ILE A 422 23.25 -13.61 -8.70
N SER A 423 22.27 -14.35 -9.20
CA SER A 423 21.92 -14.39 -10.61
C SER A 423 20.48 -13.93 -10.82
N ILE A 424 20.23 -13.24 -11.93
CA ILE A 424 18.91 -12.78 -12.35
C ILE A 424 18.37 -13.79 -13.35
N LYS A 425 17.17 -14.29 -13.14
CA LYS A 425 16.55 -15.31 -13.99
C LYS A 425 15.20 -14.87 -14.50
N GLU A 426 14.90 -15.24 -15.73
CA GLU A 426 13.60 -15.04 -16.36
C GLU A 426 12.61 -16.11 -15.88
N LYS A 427 11.39 -15.70 -15.54
CA LYS A 427 10.30 -16.63 -15.22
C LYS A 427 9.75 -17.24 -16.50
N ASP A 428 9.36 -16.38 -17.44
CA ASP A 428 8.61 -16.78 -18.62
C ASP A 428 9.49 -16.94 -19.86
N GLY A 429 10.73 -16.43 -19.79
CA GLY A 429 11.76 -16.60 -20.81
C GLY A 429 11.52 -15.78 -22.07
N LEU A 430 10.87 -14.61 -21.97
CA LEU A 430 10.53 -13.81 -23.14
C LEU A 430 11.75 -13.21 -23.84
N ILE A 431 12.79 -12.82 -23.09
CA ILE A 431 13.98 -12.16 -23.61
C ILE A 431 14.98 -13.20 -24.12
N LYS A 432 15.39 -14.18 -23.30
CA LYS A 432 16.37 -15.21 -23.71
C LYS A 432 15.74 -16.42 -24.39
N GLY A 433 14.41 -16.55 -24.39
CA GLY A 433 13.68 -17.59 -25.11
C GLY A 433 13.47 -18.89 -24.32
N ALA A 434 13.88 -18.94 -23.05
CA ALA A 434 13.69 -20.10 -22.17
C ALA A 434 13.38 -19.66 -20.74
N ALA A 435 12.39 -20.29 -20.12
CA ALA A 435 12.12 -20.11 -18.69
C ALA A 435 13.34 -20.51 -17.87
N ASP A 436 13.53 -19.88 -16.71
CA ASP A 436 14.69 -20.03 -15.82
C ASP A 436 16.05 -19.63 -16.43
N ALA A 437 16.07 -19.08 -17.65
CA ALA A 437 17.30 -18.59 -18.28
C ALA A 437 17.90 -17.45 -17.46
N VAL A 438 19.23 -17.45 -17.33
CA VAL A 438 19.97 -16.36 -16.68
C VAL A 438 20.00 -15.16 -17.62
N LEU A 439 19.57 -14.00 -17.12
CA LEU A 439 19.55 -12.75 -17.86
C LEU A 439 20.87 -11.99 -17.64
N PRO A 440 21.74 -11.84 -18.66
CA PRO A 440 23.01 -11.12 -18.52
C PRO A 440 22.79 -9.61 -18.48
N VAL A 441 23.24 -8.92 -17.44
CA VAL A 441 23.11 -7.46 -17.33
C VAL A 441 24.41 -6.80 -16.90
N LEU A 442 24.51 -5.47 -17.02
CA LEU A 442 25.72 -4.73 -16.68
C LEU A 442 25.85 -4.54 -15.16
N GLU A 443 26.97 -4.94 -14.59
CA GLU A 443 27.46 -4.43 -13.30
C GLU A 443 28.13 -3.07 -13.51
N ILE A 444 27.77 -2.10 -12.67
CA ILE A 444 28.28 -0.73 -12.73
C ILE A 444 28.76 -0.27 -11.35
N THR A 445 29.54 0.81 -11.30
CA THR A 445 30.03 1.38 -10.04
C THR A 445 29.02 2.33 -9.40
N GLU A 446 29.21 2.65 -8.12
CA GLU A 446 28.39 3.66 -7.42
C GLU A 446 28.50 5.05 -8.08
N GLU A 447 29.65 5.43 -8.62
CA GLU A 447 29.80 6.70 -9.36
C GLU A 447 28.98 6.67 -10.66
N GLN A 448 28.98 5.53 -11.35
CA GLN A 448 28.21 5.35 -12.58
C GLN A 448 26.69 5.36 -12.33
N MET A 449 26.23 5.04 -11.11
CA MET A 449 24.81 5.13 -10.75
C MET A 449 24.25 6.56 -10.88
N GLU A 450 25.07 7.58 -10.65
CA GLU A 450 24.65 8.99 -10.64
C GLU A 450 24.84 9.69 -12.00
N GLN A 451 25.59 9.09 -12.92
CA GLN A 451 25.87 9.66 -14.24
C GLN A 451 24.69 9.49 -15.21
N LYS A 452 24.42 10.49 -16.05
CA LYS A 452 23.51 10.35 -17.21
C LYS A 452 24.27 9.76 -18.39
N THR A 453 23.76 8.70 -19.00
CA THR A 453 24.32 8.15 -20.23
C THR A 453 23.65 8.83 -21.44
N PRO A 454 24.39 9.49 -22.33
CA PRO A 454 23.83 10.07 -23.55
C PRO A 454 23.25 9.00 -24.48
N ALA A 455 22.16 9.32 -25.18
CA ALA A 455 21.55 8.41 -26.15
C ALA A 455 22.54 8.08 -27.29
N GLY A 456 22.64 6.80 -27.67
CA GLY A 456 23.51 6.35 -28.76
C GLY A 456 24.98 6.14 -28.41
N GLN A 457 25.36 6.20 -27.13
CA GLN A 457 26.71 5.84 -26.66
C GLN A 457 26.71 4.49 -25.93
N ALA A 458 27.82 3.75 -26.06
CA ALA A 458 28.04 2.52 -25.30
C ALA A 458 27.97 2.81 -23.80
N VAL A 459 27.22 1.98 -23.08
CA VAL A 459 27.05 2.16 -21.64
C VAL A 459 28.26 1.60 -20.90
N PRO A 460 28.91 2.38 -20.03
CA PRO A 460 30.01 1.87 -19.22
C PRO A 460 29.49 0.83 -18.21
N GLY A 461 30.19 -0.30 -18.11
CA GLY A 461 29.83 -1.43 -17.24
C GLY A 461 30.39 -2.76 -17.73
N THR A 462 30.38 -3.78 -16.86
CA THR A 462 30.80 -5.14 -17.22
C THR A 462 29.58 -6.05 -17.27
N GLU A 463 29.33 -6.69 -18.41
CA GLU A 463 28.23 -7.63 -18.55
C GLU A 463 28.49 -8.90 -17.74
N LYS A 464 27.55 -9.26 -16.87
CA LYS A 464 27.63 -10.43 -16.00
C LYS A 464 26.32 -11.19 -15.95
N THR A 465 26.45 -12.50 -15.79
CA THR A 465 25.35 -13.44 -15.50
C THR A 465 25.28 -13.81 -14.01
N VAL A 466 26.38 -13.61 -13.29
CA VAL A 466 26.50 -13.82 -11.84
C VAL A 466 27.19 -12.62 -11.22
N PHE A 467 26.52 -12.00 -10.25
CA PHE A 467 26.99 -10.86 -9.48
C PHE A 467 27.53 -11.36 -8.16
N THR A 468 28.63 -10.79 -7.67
CA THR A 468 29.27 -11.24 -6.44
C THR A 468 29.51 -10.04 -5.53
N GLY A 469 29.15 -10.16 -4.26
CA GLY A 469 29.41 -9.12 -3.27
C GLY A 469 29.74 -9.70 -1.90
N THR A 470 30.58 -8.99 -1.17
CA THR A 470 30.95 -9.35 0.20
C THR A 470 29.93 -8.77 1.18
N VAL A 471 29.47 -9.60 2.11
CA VAL A 471 28.50 -9.19 3.15
C VAL A 471 29.16 -8.19 4.09
N GLN A 472 28.51 -7.03 4.26
CA GLN A 472 28.88 -6.02 5.24
C GLN A 472 27.64 -5.55 6.00
N ASN A 473 27.68 -5.60 7.33
CA ASN A 473 26.55 -5.27 8.20
C ASN A 473 25.29 -6.06 7.82
N ASN A 474 25.46 -7.36 7.60
CA ASN A 474 24.42 -8.30 7.17
C ASN A 474 23.81 -7.99 5.79
N LEU A 475 24.43 -7.15 4.96
CA LEU A 475 23.90 -6.74 3.65
C LEU A 475 24.94 -6.90 2.53
N VAL A 476 24.48 -7.34 1.37
CA VAL A 476 25.18 -7.19 0.09
C VAL A 476 24.40 -6.22 -0.78
N LYS A 477 25.10 -5.32 -1.47
CA LYS A 477 24.55 -4.32 -2.37
C LYS A 477 25.42 -4.23 -3.61
N ILE A 478 24.85 -4.50 -4.78
CA ILE A 478 25.59 -4.54 -6.04
C ILE A 478 24.89 -3.60 -7.03
N PRO A 479 25.53 -2.50 -7.46
CA PRO A 479 24.94 -1.61 -8.44
C PRO A 479 24.91 -2.27 -9.82
N ILE A 480 23.76 -2.20 -10.49
CA ILE A 480 23.54 -2.78 -11.81
C ILE A 480 22.84 -1.79 -12.73
N HIS A 481 23.03 -1.98 -14.03
CA HIS A 481 22.23 -1.37 -15.07
C HIS A 481 21.48 -2.49 -15.80
N LEU A 482 20.14 -2.50 -15.68
CA LEU A 482 19.24 -3.54 -16.16
C LEU A 482 19.10 -3.52 -17.71
N ARG A 483 20.19 -3.84 -18.39
CA ARG A 483 20.32 -3.88 -19.85
C ARG A 483 21.51 -4.76 -20.26
N PRO A 484 21.55 -5.24 -21.52
CA PRO A 484 22.75 -5.84 -22.09
C PRO A 484 23.78 -4.75 -22.43
N LYS A 485 25.00 -5.17 -22.77
CA LYS A 485 26.12 -4.28 -23.10
C LYS A 485 25.89 -3.47 -24.37
N SER A 486 25.35 -4.09 -25.43
CA SER A 486 25.15 -3.43 -26.73
C SER A 486 23.79 -2.72 -26.80
N GLU A 487 23.69 -1.69 -27.65
CA GLU A 487 22.42 -1.00 -27.91
C GLU A 487 21.52 -1.84 -28.82
N GLU A 488 22.13 -2.60 -29.73
CA GLU A 488 21.45 -3.53 -30.63
C GLU A 488 20.73 -4.64 -29.86
N ASP A 489 21.39 -5.25 -28.86
CA ASP A 489 20.76 -6.29 -28.03
C ASP A 489 19.66 -5.69 -27.15
N LEU A 490 19.86 -4.47 -26.62
CA LEU A 490 18.81 -3.79 -25.86
C LEU A 490 17.57 -3.56 -26.73
N LYS A 491 17.76 -3.15 -27.99
CA LYS A 491 16.67 -3.00 -28.96
C LYS A 491 15.98 -4.34 -29.23
N GLN A 492 16.73 -5.42 -29.39
CA GLN A 492 16.15 -6.77 -29.55
C GLN A 492 15.32 -7.20 -28.32
N TRP A 493 15.81 -6.91 -27.10
CA TRP A 493 15.07 -7.19 -25.87
C TRP A 493 13.77 -6.40 -25.80
N GLN A 494 13.83 -5.10 -26.11
CA GLN A 494 12.65 -4.23 -26.16
C GLN A 494 11.63 -4.71 -27.20
N ASP A 495 12.09 -5.15 -28.37
CA ASP A 495 11.23 -5.69 -29.42
C ASP A 495 10.52 -6.97 -28.96
N LYS A 496 11.22 -7.89 -28.30
CA LYS A 496 10.62 -9.12 -27.74
C LYS A 496 9.57 -8.82 -26.68
N LEU A 497 9.87 -7.94 -25.73
CA LEU A 497 8.90 -7.44 -24.74
C LEU A 497 7.72 -6.73 -25.40
N SER A 498 7.94 -6.11 -26.57
CA SER A 498 6.88 -5.40 -27.28
C SER A 498 5.90 -6.33 -27.97
N LYS A 499 6.42 -7.41 -28.57
CA LYS A 499 5.70 -8.38 -29.39
C LYS A 499 5.03 -9.46 -28.53
N GLY A 500 5.59 -9.79 -27.37
CA GLY A 500 5.05 -10.80 -26.46
C GLY A 500 5.52 -12.22 -26.77
N LYS A 501 4.97 -13.20 -26.04
CA LYS A 501 5.35 -14.61 -26.13
C LYS A 501 4.55 -15.31 -27.21
N GLU A 502 5.13 -16.32 -27.84
CA GLU A 502 4.41 -17.20 -28.78
C GLU A 502 3.21 -17.85 -28.09
N ASP A 503 2.04 -17.77 -28.73
CA ASP A 503 0.77 -18.27 -28.22
C ASP A 503 -0.07 -18.85 -29.37
N GLY A 504 0.38 -20.00 -29.87
CA GLY A 504 -0.26 -20.75 -30.95
C GLY A 504 0.13 -20.27 -32.35
N THR A 505 -0.65 -20.70 -33.33
CA THR A 505 -0.41 -20.43 -34.75
C THR A 505 -1.69 -19.99 -35.45
N TYR A 506 -1.53 -19.29 -36.57
CA TYR A 506 -2.62 -18.88 -37.44
C TYR A 506 -2.38 -19.41 -38.85
N THR A 507 -3.38 -20.09 -39.40
CA THR A 507 -3.38 -20.57 -40.78
C THR A 507 -4.14 -19.60 -41.66
N TYR A 508 -3.44 -19.01 -42.64
CA TYR A 508 -4.01 -18.13 -43.64
C TYR A 508 -4.21 -18.88 -44.95
N THR A 509 -5.41 -18.78 -45.51
CA THR A 509 -5.82 -19.38 -46.78
C THR A 509 -5.94 -18.31 -47.86
N PHE A 510 -5.23 -18.49 -48.98
CA PHE A 510 -5.25 -17.56 -50.11
C PHE A 510 -6.61 -17.62 -50.83
N GLY A 511 -7.28 -16.46 -50.94
CA GLY A 511 -8.58 -16.35 -51.59
C GLY A 511 -8.54 -16.42 -53.13
N GLY A 512 -7.38 -16.12 -53.72
CA GLY A 512 -7.12 -16.08 -55.16
C GLY A 512 -5.61 -16.16 -55.44
N ALA A 513 -5.24 -16.32 -56.72
CA ALA A 513 -3.84 -16.46 -57.10
C ALA A 513 -2.99 -15.25 -56.67
N THR A 514 -1.88 -15.50 -55.98
CA THR A 514 -0.99 -14.47 -55.45
C THR A 514 0.44 -14.78 -55.86
N ASN A 515 0.97 -14.00 -56.81
CA ASN A 515 2.31 -14.20 -57.34
C ASN A 515 3.36 -13.37 -56.58
N ILE A 516 4.34 -14.04 -55.99
CA ILE A 516 5.47 -13.41 -55.30
C ILE A 516 6.74 -13.64 -56.11
N THR A 517 7.35 -12.59 -56.66
CA THR A 517 8.56 -12.70 -57.51
C THR A 517 9.81 -12.13 -56.86
N ASN A 518 9.69 -11.36 -55.77
CA ASN A 518 10.83 -10.79 -55.05
C ASN A 518 10.52 -10.50 -53.56
N GLU A 519 11.55 -10.15 -52.79
CA GLU A 519 11.46 -9.86 -51.35
C GLU A 519 10.62 -8.61 -51.01
N THR A 520 10.58 -7.61 -51.89
CA THR A 520 9.76 -6.41 -51.72
C THR A 520 8.27 -6.75 -51.78
N GLN A 521 7.87 -7.54 -52.79
CA GLN A 521 6.50 -8.05 -52.92
C GLN A 521 6.14 -8.96 -51.74
N LYS A 522 7.06 -9.83 -51.32
CA LYS A 522 6.88 -10.71 -50.16
C LYS A 522 6.56 -9.92 -48.88
N ALA A 523 7.25 -8.80 -48.66
CA ALA A 523 6.97 -7.91 -47.52
C ALA A 523 5.60 -7.22 -47.63
N SER A 524 5.23 -6.73 -48.81
CA SER A 524 3.90 -6.12 -49.06
C SER A 524 2.76 -7.12 -48.87
N ILE A 525 2.97 -8.37 -49.28
CA ILE A 525 1.99 -9.46 -49.12
C ILE A 525 1.88 -9.86 -47.66
N ALA A 526 2.99 -9.95 -46.92
CA ALA A 526 2.95 -10.20 -45.48
C ALA A 526 2.13 -9.14 -44.72
N LYS A 527 2.27 -7.86 -45.06
CA LYS A 527 1.43 -6.76 -44.55
C LYS A 527 -0.04 -6.98 -44.82
N THR A 528 -0.36 -7.34 -46.06
CA THR A 528 -1.74 -7.61 -46.49
C THR A 528 -2.34 -8.78 -45.72
N ILE A 529 -1.58 -9.87 -45.57
CA ILE A 529 -1.99 -11.06 -44.81
C ILE A 529 -2.25 -10.71 -43.35
N LEU A 530 -1.35 -9.94 -42.70
CA LEU A 530 -1.52 -9.51 -41.33
C LEU A 530 -2.81 -8.69 -41.15
N ALA A 531 -3.04 -7.71 -42.03
CA ALA A 531 -4.24 -6.88 -41.99
C ALA A 531 -5.52 -7.69 -42.21
N ASN A 532 -5.48 -8.68 -43.11
CA ASN A 532 -6.61 -9.57 -43.37
C ASN A 532 -6.89 -10.48 -42.17
N ALA A 533 -5.86 -11.07 -41.56
CA ALA A 533 -6.01 -11.90 -40.37
C ALA A 533 -6.54 -11.10 -39.16
N GLN A 534 -6.16 -9.83 -39.02
CA GLN A 534 -6.67 -8.93 -37.98
C GLN A 534 -8.12 -8.49 -38.19
N LYS A 535 -8.56 -8.34 -39.44
CA LYS A 535 -9.96 -7.99 -39.78
C LYS A 535 -10.89 -9.20 -39.74
N GLY A 536 -10.38 -10.35 -40.17
CA GLY A 536 -11.15 -11.57 -40.38
C GLY A 536 -12.02 -11.54 -41.64
N ASN A 537 -12.28 -12.72 -42.20
CA ASN A 537 -13.28 -12.98 -43.25
C ASN A 537 -13.67 -14.47 -43.23
N ALA A 538 -14.60 -14.86 -44.11
CA ALA A 538 -15.13 -16.24 -44.15
C ALA A 538 -14.07 -17.34 -44.35
N LYS A 539 -12.96 -17.06 -45.05
CA LYS A 539 -11.87 -18.03 -45.29
C LYS A 539 -10.72 -17.90 -44.28
N ASN A 540 -10.63 -16.75 -43.61
CA ASN A 540 -9.54 -16.38 -42.71
C ASN A 540 -10.17 -15.75 -41.47
N PRO A 541 -10.55 -16.54 -40.46
CA PRO A 541 -11.19 -16.03 -39.24
C PRO A 541 -10.36 -14.93 -38.59
N LYS A 542 -11.01 -14.00 -37.89
CA LYS A 542 -10.29 -12.95 -37.17
C LYS A 542 -9.36 -13.58 -36.13
N ILE A 543 -8.13 -13.08 -36.01
CA ILE A 543 -7.23 -13.44 -34.91
C ILE A 543 -7.96 -13.20 -33.57
N GLU A 544 -7.85 -14.17 -32.66
CA GLU A 544 -8.43 -14.13 -31.33
C GLU A 544 -8.03 -12.85 -30.56
N ASN A 545 -8.97 -12.27 -29.80
CA ASN A 545 -8.70 -11.07 -29.02
C ASN A 545 -7.54 -11.29 -28.04
N GLY A 546 -6.58 -10.36 -28.02
CA GLY A 546 -5.39 -10.44 -27.17
C GLY A 546 -4.19 -11.16 -27.80
N LYS A 547 -4.37 -11.80 -28.96
CA LYS A 547 -3.30 -12.35 -29.79
C LYS A 547 -3.04 -11.46 -31.00
N THR A 548 -1.83 -11.55 -31.54
CA THR A 548 -1.41 -10.85 -32.75
C THR A 548 -0.34 -11.63 -33.50
N SER A 549 0.17 -11.11 -34.60
CA SER A 549 1.40 -11.60 -35.24
C SER A 549 2.18 -10.41 -35.79
N SER A 550 3.34 -10.64 -36.39
CA SER A 550 4.13 -9.60 -37.04
C SER A 550 4.30 -9.87 -38.53
N GLU A 551 4.55 -8.80 -39.29
CA GLU A 551 4.92 -8.91 -40.70
C GLU A 551 6.12 -9.84 -40.90
N GLU A 552 7.08 -9.81 -39.97
CA GLU A 552 8.29 -10.64 -40.00
C GLU A 552 7.97 -12.13 -39.83
N GLU A 553 7.09 -12.49 -38.91
CA GLU A 553 6.67 -13.89 -38.71
C GLU A 553 5.95 -14.45 -39.95
N ILE A 554 5.14 -13.63 -40.60
CA ILE A 554 4.46 -14.01 -41.85
C ILE A 554 5.47 -14.10 -43.01
N LYS A 555 6.41 -13.15 -43.11
CA LYS A 555 7.49 -13.19 -44.12
C LYS A 555 8.34 -14.45 -44.01
N LYS A 556 8.61 -14.96 -42.80
CA LYS A 556 9.41 -16.18 -42.59
C LYS A 556 8.80 -17.41 -43.24
N VAL A 557 7.47 -17.52 -43.23
CA VAL A 557 6.75 -18.69 -43.76
C VAL A 557 6.31 -18.51 -45.21
N LEU A 558 6.31 -17.28 -45.71
CA LEU A 558 6.13 -16.99 -47.13
C LEU A 558 7.37 -17.41 -47.93
N VAL A 559 7.14 -18.06 -49.07
CA VAL A 559 8.15 -18.38 -50.09
C VAL A 559 7.87 -17.60 -51.37
N ILE A 560 8.92 -17.20 -52.09
CA ILE A 560 8.83 -16.56 -53.42
C ILE A 560 8.34 -17.62 -54.42
N LYS A 561 7.03 -17.64 -54.67
CA LYS A 561 6.35 -18.51 -55.63
C LYS A 561 4.98 -17.93 -55.96
N ASN A 562 4.26 -18.58 -56.88
CA ASN A 562 2.86 -18.31 -57.15
C ASN A 562 1.95 -19.19 -56.27
N TYR A 563 1.23 -18.58 -55.33
CA TYR A 563 0.22 -19.27 -54.52
C TYR A 563 -1.11 -19.33 -55.27
N GLN A 564 -1.75 -20.50 -55.31
CA GLN A 564 -3.07 -20.68 -55.91
C GLN A 564 -4.19 -20.40 -54.90
N ALA A 565 -5.43 -20.25 -55.39
CA ALA A 565 -6.60 -20.17 -54.52
C ALA A 565 -6.73 -21.46 -53.69
N GLY A 566 -6.87 -21.32 -52.37
CA GLY A 566 -6.93 -22.46 -51.44
C GLY A 566 -5.58 -22.88 -50.86
N ASP A 567 -4.45 -22.38 -51.40
CA ASP A 567 -3.15 -22.57 -50.75
C ASP A 567 -3.18 -21.97 -49.34
N THR A 568 -2.36 -22.53 -48.44
CA THR A 568 -2.26 -22.06 -47.06
C THR A 568 -0.83 -21.77 -46.64
N ILE A 569 -0.69 -20.85 -45.69
CA ILE A 569 0.53 -20.67 -44.89
C ILE A 569 0.13 -20.66 -43.42
N THR A 570 1.02 -21.15 -42.56
CA THR A 570 0.81 -21.10 -41.10
C THR A 570 1.93 -20.30 -40.47
N PHE A 571 1.59 -19.29 -39.68
CA PHE A 571 2.55 -18.43 -38.98
C PHE A 571 2.23 -18.35 -37.48
N LYS A 572 3.20 -17.91 -36.69
CA LYS A 572 3.09 -17.84 -35.23
C LYS A 572 2.17 -16.71 -34.78
N LEU A 573 1.35 -16.99 -33.76
CA LEU A 573 0.65 -15.96 -32.99
C LEU A 573 1.47 -15.60 -31.75
N LEU A 574 1.35 -14.35 -31.34
CA LEU A 574 2.05 -13.76 -30.22
C LEU A 574 1.00 -13.17 -29.28
N LYS A 575 1.16 -13.39 -27.98
CA LYS A 575 0.36 -12.79 -26.91
C LYS A 575 1.24 -11.88 -26.07
N LYS A 576 0.80 -10.65 -25.90
CA LYS A 576 1.50 -9.68 -25.05
C LYS A 576 1.38 -10.15 -23.60
N VAL A 577 2.51 -10.50 -23.00
CA VAL A 577 2.63 -10.86 -21.59
C VAL A 577 3.72 -9.99 -20.95
N PRO A 578 3.58 -9.60 -19.67
CA PRO A 578 4.69 -9.01 -18.92
C PRO A 578 5.84 -10.03 -18.81
N GLU A 579 7.07 -9.54 -18.71
CA GLU A 579 8.21 -10.40 -18.38
C GLU A 579 8.55 -10.25 -16.90
N PHE A 580 8.68 -11.37 -16.22
CA PHE A 580 8.95 -11.45 -14.79
C PHE A 580 10.34 -12.01 -14.54
N LEU A 581 11.07 -11.38 -13.62
CA LEU A 581 12.39 -11.80 -13.17
C LEU A 581 12.33 -12.28 -11.73
N TYR A 582 13.20 -13.23 -11.40
CA TYR A 582 13.47 -13.65 -10.03
C TYR A 582 14.97 -13.72 -9.76
N LEU A 583 15.34 -13.79 -8.49
CA LEU A 583 16.74 -13.82 -8.06
C LEU A 583 17.11 -15.19 -7.51
N HIS A 584 18.28 -15.68 -7.90
CA HIS A 584 18.84 -16.91 -7.35
C HIS A 584 20.16 -16.55 -6.68
N ALA A 585 20.17 -16.59 -5.34
CA ALA A 585 21.30 -16.17 -4.52
C ALA A 585 21.92 -17.35 -3.76
N LYS A 586 23.25 -17.36 -3.69
CA LYS A 586 24.04 -18.38 -2.99
C LYS A 586 25.09 -17.76 -2.10
N ALA A 587 25.37 -18.38 -0.97
CA ALA A 587 26.43 -17.97 -0.06
C ALA A 587 27.08 -19.18 0.59
N GLN A 588 28.40 -19.11 0.81
CA GLN A 588 29.14 -20.14 1.53
C GLN A 588 29.56 -19.63 2.90
N GLY A 589 28.93 -20.17 3.95
CA GLY A 589 29.32 -19.98 5.33
C GLY A 589 29.87 -21.29 5.92
N GLN A 590 29.51 -21.60 7.16
CA GLN A 590 29.63 -22.93 7.78
C GLN A 590 28.90 -24.01 6.97
N LYS A 591 27.80 -23.61 6.30
CA LYS A 591 27.09 -24.44 5.31
C LYS A 591 26.82 -23.66 4.03
N GLN A 592 26.44 -24.37 2.98
CA GLN A 592 26.01 -23.76 1.74
C GLN A 592 24.56 -23.27 1.87
N HIS A 593 24.34 -22.02 1.47
CA HIS A 593 23.01 -21.43 1.31
C HIS A 593 22.74 -21.26 -0.18
N ASP A 594 21.60 -21.76 -0.65
CA ASP A 594 21.20 -21.72 -2.06
C ASP A 594 19.69 -21.49 -2.11
N LYS A 595 19.26 -20.26 -2.42
CA LYS A 595 17.85 -19.84 -2.30
C LYS A 595 17.38 -19.05 -3.52
N LYS A 596 16.13 -19.30 -3.92
CA LYS A 596 15.40 -18.48 -4.91
C LYS A 596 14.55 -17.45 -4.18
N PHE A 597 14.65 -16.19 -4.60
CA PHE A 597 13.89 -15.06 -4.10
C PHE A 597 13.08 -14.44 -5.23
N LEU A 598 11.98 -13.77 -4.89
CA LEU A 598 11.02 -13.24 -5.87
C LEU A 598 10.47 -14.34 -6.80
N ASN A 599 10.31 -15.56 -6.28
CA ASN A 599 9.92 -16.75 -7.04
C ASN A 599 8.63 -17.38 -6.48
N LYS A 600 7.60 -16.56 -6.28
CA LYS A 600 6.23 -16.93 -5.89
C LYS A 600 5.26 -16.05 -6.66
N ASP A 601 4.07 -16.55 -6.97
CA ASP A 601 3.07 -15.74 -7.69
C ASP A 601 2.73 -14.46 -6.93
N GLY A 602 2.71 -13.34 -7.66
CA GLY A 602 2.60 -11.99 -7.10
C GLY A 602 3.87 -11.43 -6.43
N ALA A 603 4.99 -12.15 -6.44
CA ALA A 603 6.25 -11.72 -5.81
C ALA A 603 7.45 -11.61 -6.76
N TYR A 604 7.24 -11.75 -8.07
CA TYR A 604 8.27 -11.56 -9.09
C TYR A 604 8.60 -10.08 -9.32
N PHE A 605 9.77 -9.81 -9.90
CA PHE A 605 10.13 -8.48 -10.38
C PHE A 605 9.65 -8.29 -11.83
N GLU A 606 8.81 -7.30 -12.10
CA GLU A 606 8.29 -7.08 -13.46
C GLU A 606 9.18 -6.14 -14.29
N ILE A 607 9.53 -6.56 -15.51
CA ILE A 607 10.10 -5.65 -16.51
C ILE A 607 8.97 -4.84 -17.15
N SER A 608 8.76 -3.62 -16.66
CA SER A 608 7.78 -2.70 -17.23
C SER A 608 8.36 -1.95 -18.45
N LYS A 609 7.55 -1.53 -19.44
CA LYS A 609 8.10 -0.73 -20.56
C LYS A 609 8.46 0.67 -20.08
N LYS A 610 9.61 1.23 -20.51
CA LYS A 610 9.85 2.69 -20.44
C LYS A 610 8.80 3.34 -21.33
N CYS A 611 7.77 3.93 -20.73
CA CYS A 611 6.65 4.44 -21.49
C CYS A 611 7.15 5.54 -22.47
N PRO A 612 7.06 5.35 -23.79
CA PRO A 612 7.62 6.30 -24.77
C PRO A 612 6.93 7.67 -24.72
N ARG A 613 5.75 7.73 -24.10
CA ARG A 613 4.93 8.93 -23.93
C ARG A 613 5.27 9.74 -22.68
N CYS A 614 5.97 9.16 -21.70
CA CYS A 614 6.14 9.78 -20.39
C CYS A 614 6.99 11.06 -20.45
N GLY A 615 8.02 11.11 -21.30
CA GLY A 615 8.95 12.24 -21.39
C GLY A 615 8.62 13.30 -22.45
N VAL A 616 7.53 13.15 -23.21
CA VAL A 616 7.18 14.03 -24.35
C VAL A 616 5.66 14.19 -24.43
N LEU A 617 5.20 15.41 -24.68
CA LEU A 617 3.83 15.72 -25.07
C LEU A 617 3.74 15.72 -26.61
N THR A 618 2.86 14.91 -27.18
CA THR A 618 2.72 14.75 -28.63
C THR A 618 1.60 15.62 -29.21
N MET A 619 1.64 15.87 -30.52
CA MET A 619 0.56 16.62 -31.19
C MET A 619 -0.75 15.82 -31.22
N GLU A 620 -0.67 14.50 -31.34
CA GLU A 620 -1.83 13.60 -31.25
C GLU A 620 -2.52 13.74 -29.88
N GLU A 621 -1.76 13.74 -28.79
CA GLU A 621 -2.29 13.97 -27.44
C GLU A 621 -2.95 15.36 -27.35
N LEU A 622 -2.34 16.40 -27.92
CA LEU A 622 -2.91 17.75 -27.91
C LEU A 622 -4.15 17.91 -28.77
N ASN A 623 -4.26 17.19 -29.88
CA ASN A 623 -5.45 17.15 -30.71
C ASN A 623 -6.63 16.49 -29.99
N ALA A 624 -6.35 15.42 -29.23
CA ALA A 624 -7.36 14.73 -28.43
C ALA A 624 -7.78 15.54 -27.21
N ILE A 625 -6.85 16.30 -26.60
CA ILE A 625 -7.18 17.24 -25.54
C ILE A 625 -7.91 18.40 -26.20
N PHE A 626 -7.22 19.34 -26.84
CA PHE A 626 -7.74 20.64 -27.29
C PHE A 626 -8.35 20.60 -28.69
N THR A 627 -9.53 19.97 -28.79
CA THR A 627 -10.27 19.77 -30.04
C THR A 627 -10.56 21.05 -30.82
N ASP A 628 -10.75 22.17 -30.12
CA ASP A 628 -11.20 23.43 -30.73
C ASP A 628 -10.07 24.47 -30.83
N ALA A 629 -8.85 24.11 -30.42
CA ALA A 629 -7.69 24.99 -30.48
C ALA A 629 -7.01 24.94 -31.86
N THR A 630 -6.41 26.05 -32.27
CA THR A 630 -5.61 26.11 -33.51
C THR A 630 -4.31 25.33 -33.36
N GLU A 631 -3.77 24.83 -34.48
CA GLU A 631 -2.49 24.11 -34.51
C GLU A 631 -1.33 24.95 -33.95
N GLU A 632 -1.32 26.26 -34.21
CA GLU A 632 -0.31 27.18 -33.68
C GLU A 632 -0.32 27.26 -32.15
N LYS A 633 -1.52 27.36 -31.54
CA LYS A 633 -1.66 27.33 -30.08
C LYS A 633 -1.16 26.01 -29.49
N LYS A 634 -1.52 24.88 -30.11
CA LYS A 634 -1.07 23.55 -29.69
C LYS A 634 0.46 23.43 -29.77
N LYS A 635 1.06 23.85 -30.89
CA LYS A 635 2.51 23.83 -31.09
C LYS A 635 3.24 24.68 -30.05
N THR A 636 2.74 25.90 -29.79
CA THR A 636 3.33 26.81 -28.79
C THR A 636 3.34 26.17 -27.38
N LEU A 637 2.20 25.59 -26.96
CA LEU A 637 2.11 24.90 -25.68
C LEU A 637 3.00 23.65 -25.65
N GLN A 638 3.05 22.89 -26.74
CA GLN A 638 3.88 21.69 -26.87
C GLN A 638 5.36 21.99 -26.66
N GLU A 639 5.88 23.00 -27.36
CA GLU A 639 7.28 23.41 -27.29
C GLU A 639 7.64 23.90 -25.89
N ALA A 640 6.80 24.74 -25.29
CA ALA A 640 6.97 25.21 -23.93
C ALA A 640 6.98 24.05 -22.91
N PHE A 641 6.02 23.13 -23.03
CA PHE A 641 5.91 21.96 -22.16
C PHE A 641 7.12 21.04 -22.30
N ASN A 642 7.49 20.65 -23.52
CA ASN A 642 8.59 19.71 -23.77
C ASN A 642 9.96 20.28 -23.43
N LYS A 643 10.13 21.61 -23.51
CA LYS A 643 11.34 22.29 -23.03
C LYS A 643 11.46 22.20 -21.50
N ALA A 644 10.34 22.18 -20.78
CA ALA A 644 10.29 22.36 -19.34
C ALA A 644 10.02 21.08 -18.53
N ASN A 645 9.39 20.06 -19.13
CA ASN A 645 8.84 18.89 -18.42
C ASN A 645 9.89 18.10 -17.62
N SER A 646 11.03 17.79 -18.24
CA SER A 646 12.13 17.01 -17.66
C SER A 646 12.62 17.62 -16.35
N LYS A 647 12.66 18.94 -16.32
CA LYS A 647 13.10 19.80 -15.22
C LYS A 647 12.00 19.98 -14.17
N LEU A 648 10.79 20.34 -14.58
CA LEU A 648 9.69 20.66 -13.67
C LEU A 648 8.89 19.44 -13.17
N GLY A 649 9.30 18.23 -13.56
CA GLY A 649 8.80 16.99 -12.97
C GLY A 649 7.43 16.57 -13.50
N LEU A 650 7.14 16.82 -14.77
CA LEU A 650 5.94 16.37 -15.48
C LEU A 650 6.33 15.33 -16.54
N ASN A 651 7.01 14.28 -16.10
CA ASN A 651 7.72 13.29 -16.92
C ASN A 651 7.05 11.92 -16.93
N THR A 652 5.80 11.83 -16.48
CA THR A 652 5.01 10.62 -16.57
C THR A 652 3.65 10.91 -17.15
N CYS A 653 3.04 9.94 -17.83
CA CYS A 653 1.68 10.09 -18.35
C CYS A 653 0.66 10.35 -17.25
N GLN A 654 0.87 9.80 -16.06
CA GLN A 654 0.07 10.09 -14.87
C GLN A 654 0.19 11.57 -14.44
N GLN A 655 1.41 12.12 -14.42
CA GLN A 655 1.65 13.53 -14.12
C GLN A 655 1.04 14.44 -15.18
N LYS A 656 1.21 14.11 -16.47
CA LYS A 656 0.54 14.81 -17.58
C LYS A 656 -0.98 14.78 -17.38
N ALA A 657 -1.54 13.64 -17.02
CA ALA A 657 -2.99 13.50 -16.88
C ALA A 657 -3.56 14.42 -15.80
N HIS A 658 -2.96 14.44 -14.60
CA HIS A 658 -3.37 15.36 -13.53
C HIS A 658 -3.20 16.83 -13.92
N PHE A 659 -2.07 17.18 -14.56
CA PHE A 659 -1.80 18.56 -14.99
C PHE A 659 -2.83 19.03 -16.02
N PHE A 660 -3.00 18.27 -17.10
CA PHE A 660 -3.90 18.64 -18.20
C PHE A 660 -5.38 18.57 -17.82
N ALA A 661 -5.76 17.80 -16.80
CA ALA A 661 -7.12 17.86 -16.26
C ALA A 661 -7.45 19.23 -15.66
N GLN A 662 -6.49 19.84 -14.96
CA GLN A 662 -6.64 21.19 -14.41
C GLN A 662 -6.58 22.24 -15.51
N VAL A 663 -5.60 22.13 -16.42
CA VAL A 663 -5.48 23.07 -17.55
C VAL A 663 -6.75 23.06 -18.40
N ARG A 664 -7.27 21.87 -18.72
CA ARG A 664 -8.47 21.72 -19.55
C ARG A 664 -9.66 22.47 -18.98
N GLU A 665 -9.87 22.38 -17.67
CA GLU A 665 -10.95 23.09 -17.02
C GLU A 665 -10.79 24.61 -17.12
N GLU A 666 -9.56 25.13 -16.95
CA GLU A 666 -9.32 26.56 -16.84
C GLU A 666 -9.38 27.30 -18.17
N ILE A 667 -8.87 26.69 -19.25
CA ILE A 667 -8.75 27.34 -20.57
C ILE A 667 -9.63 26.69 -21.65
N GLY A 668 -10.38 25.64 -21.32
CA GLY A 668 -11.32 24.96 -22.20
C GLY A 668 -10.67 24.22 -23.37
N THR A 669 -11.51 23.79 -24.32
CA THR A 669 -11.14 23.08 -25.56
C THR A 669 -10.37 23.93 -26.56
N ALA A 670 -10.64 25.24 -26.58
CA ALA A 670 -10.06 26.19 -27.52
C ALA A 670 -8.74 26.84 -27.06
N MET A 671 -8.21 26.43 -25.89
CA MET A 671 -7.04 27.05 -25.25
C MET A 671 -7.19 28.58 -25.12
N ASN A 672 -8.27 29.03 -24.50
CA ASN A 672 -8.55 30.45 -24.31
C ASN A 672 -7.97 30.91 -22.98
N VAL A 673 -6.71 31.38 -23.01
CA VAL A 673 -6.07 32.00 -21.84
C VAL A 673 -6.67 33.38 -21.64
N LYS A 674 -7.32 33.59 -20.49
CA LYS A 674 -7.94 34.87 -20.14
C LYS A 674 -6.85 35.88 -19.76
N ASN A 675 -7.01 37.14 -20.15
CA ASN A 675 -6.18 38.26 -19.69
C ASN A 675 -6.55 38.68 -18.26
N GLY A 676 -6.40 37.73 -17.34
CA GLY A 676 -6.84 37.82 -15.96
C GLY A 676 -8.36 37.72 -15.76
N GLU A 677 -8.77 37.49 -14.53
CA GLU A 677 -10.17 37.60 -14.11
C GLU A 677 -10.71 39.02 -14.33
N ASN A 678 -11.97 39.14 -14.75
CA ASN A 678 -12.56 40.41 -15.19
C ASN A 678 -13.27 41.19 -14.08
N LEU A 679 -13.54 40.57 -12.93
CA LEU A 679 -14.12 41.13 -11.71
C LEU A 679 -15.34 42.06 -11.92
N ASN A 680 -16.13 41.79 -12.96
CA ASN A 680 -17.34 42.57 -13.27
C ASN A 680 -18.53 42.04 -12.46
N TYR A 681 -18.63 42.43 -11.20
CA TYR A 681 -19.71 42.01 -10.29
C TYR A 681 -20.75 43.11 -10.08
N ALA A 682 -22.02 42.71 -9.98
CA ALA A 682 -23.09 43.61 -9.53
C ALA A 682 -22.95 43.93 -8.04
N ALA A 683 -23.37 45.12 -7.63
CA ALA A 683 -23.32 45.55 -6.23
C ALA A 683 -24.06 44.57 -5.29
N ASP A 684 -25.22 44.04 -5.70
CA ASP A 684 -25.96 43.05 -4.90
C ASP A 684 -25.22 41.73 -4.73
N VAL A 685 -24.46 41.31 -5.75
CA VAL A 685 -23.66 40.08 -5.70
C VAL A 685 -22.43 40.27 -4.82
N LEU A 686 -21.82 41.46 -4.82
CA LEU A 686 -20.73 41.79 -3.89
C LEU A 686 -21.22 41.87 -2.43
N PHE A 687 -22.43 42.38 -2.21
CA PHE A 687 -23.03 42.52 -0.89
C PHE A 687 -23.50 41.18 -0.30
N ASN A 688 -24.28 40.40 -1.06
CA ASN A 688 -24.90 39.16 -0.58
C ASN A 688 -24.04 37.91 -0.85
N GLY A 689 -23.26 37.89 -1.94
CA GLY A 689 -22.67 36.68 -2.50
C GLY A 689 -23.52 36.08 -3.61
N ILE A 690 -23.16 34.87 -4.07
CA ILE A 690 -23.91 34.11 -5.08
C ILE A 690 -24.79 33.07 -4.36
N TRP A 691 -26.09 33.04 -4.67
CA TRP A 691 -27.01 32.07 -4.07
C TRP A 691 -26.61 30.64 -4.44
N ASN A 692 -26.37 29.80 -3.42
CA ASN A 692 -26.11 28.37 -3.59
C ASN A 692 -27.32 27.57 -3.09
N ALA A 693 -28.16 27.13 -4.03
CA ALA A 693 -29.36 26.36 -3.73
C ALA A 693 -29.06 25.03 -3.01
N LYS A 694 -27.91 24.39 -3.28
CA LYS A 694 -27.53 23.11 -2.65
C LYS A 694 -27.18 23.27 -1.17
N LYS A 695 -26.59 24.42 -0.79
CA LYS A 695 -26.22 24.72 0.60
C LYS A 695 -27.27 25.57 1.32
N ASN A 696 -28.34 25.96 0.62
CA ASN A 696 -29.35 26.90 1.08
C ASN A 696 -28.75 28.17 1.72
N LYS A 697 -27.69 28.72 1.11
CA LYS A 697 -27.00 29.92 1.59
C LYS A 697 -26.27 30.65 0.46
N TYR A 698 -25.90 31.91 0.68
CA TYR A 698 -25.01 32.64 -0.23
C TYR A 698 -23.55 32.23 -0.04
N ASP A 699 -22.85 31.95 -1.14
CA ASP A 699 -21.40 31.81 -1.16
C ASP A 699 -20.79 33.22 -1.28
N VAL A 700 -20.14 33.68 -0.20
CA VAL A 700 -19.53 35.01 -0.10
C VAL A 700 -18.30 35.08 -1.01
N LEU A 701 -18.30 36.04 -1.94
CA LEU A 701 -17.20 36.25 -2.89
C LEU A 701 -16.00 36.92 -2.23
N PHE A 702 -16.21 38.10 -1.66
CA PHE A 702 -15.15 38.93 -1.08
C PHE A 702 -15.61 39.50 0.26
N SER A 703 -14.94 39.12 1.33
CA SER A 703 -15.26 39.57 2.70
C SER A 703 -15.23 41.09 2.86
N TYR A 704 -14.44 41.81 2.05
CA TYR A 704 -14.36 43.26 2.07
C TYR A 704 -15.71 43.95 1.75
N TYR A 705 -16.51 43.34 0.87
CA TYR A 705 -17.79 43.86 0.37
C TYR A 705 -19.01 43.25 1.06
N HIS A 706 -18.86 42.07 1.66
CA HIS A 706 -19.97 41.34 2.26
C HIS A 706 -20.63 42.16 3.38
N HIS A 707 -21.96 42.26 3.32
CA HIS A 707 -22.78 43.08 4.24
C HIS A 707 -22.37 44.56 4.34
N ASN A 708 -21.60 45.09 3.39
CA ASN A 708 -21.27 46.52 3.32
C ASN A 708 -21.84 47.14 2.04
N ARG A 709 -23.05 47.69 2.15
CA ARG A 709 -23.80 48.21 0.99
C ARG A 709 -23.10 49.40 0.33
N GLU A 710 -22.47 50.26 1.12
CA GLU A 710 -21.75 51.43 0.60
C GLU A 710 -20.60 51.02 -0.31
N ARG A 711 -19.72 50.12 0.16
CA ARG A 711 -18.60 49.61 -0.64
C ARG A 711 -19.07 48.90 -1.90
N SER A 712 -20.09 48.04 -1.76
CA SER A 712 -20.63 47.28 -2.88
C SER A 712 -21.27 48.14 -3.95
N ASN A 713 -22.01 49.18 -3.56
CA ASN A 713 -22.59 50.12 -4.52
C ASN A 713 -21.51 50.97 -5.19
N ARG A 714 -20.49 51.41 -4.44
CA ARG A 714 -19.40 52.24 -4.98
C ARG A 714 -18.62 51.52 -6.08
N ASP A 715 -18.27 50.26 -5.87
CA ASP A 715 -17.34 49.56 -6.75
C ASP A 715 -18.04 48.55 -7.69
N GLY A 716 -19.21 48.02 -7.30
CA GLY A 716 -19.99 47.08 -8.09
C GLY A 716 -20.82 47.75 -9.19
N ARG A 717 -21.27 46.97 -10.18
CA ARG A 717 -22.17 47.44 -11.22
C ARG A 717 -23.55 47.76 -10.63
N THR A 718 -24.05 48.95 -10.94
CA THR A 718 -25.39 49.43 -10.58
C THR A 718 -26.14 49.88 -11.84
N ALA A 719 -27.36 50.41 -11.68
CA ALA A 719 -28.09 51.02 -12.79
C ALA A 719 -27.47 52.34 -13.26
N THR A 720 -26.67 53.01 -12.41
CA THR A 720 -26.15 54.36 -12.69
C THR A 720 -24.69 54.37 -13.12
N HIS A 721 -23.93 53.31 -12.87
CA HIS A 721 -22.55 53.18 -13.35
C HIS A 721 -22.12 51.71 -13.54
N PRO A 722 -21.14 51.45 -14.44
CA PRO A 722 -20.53 50.14 -14.58
C PRO A 722 -19.74 49.76 -13.32
N ALA A 723 -19.41 48.47 -13.17
CA ALA A 723 -18.47 48.04 -12.13
C ALA A 723 -17.11 48.72 -12.32
N ASN A 724 -16.36 48.82 -11.23
CA ASN A 724 -14.95 49.20 -11.21
C ASN A 724 -14.09 47.97 -10.85
N PRO A 725 -13.71 47.12 -11.83
CA PRO A 725 -12.98 45.88 -11.59
C PRO A 725 -11.62 46.08 -10.91
N VAL A 726 -10.94 47.18 -11.22
CA VAL A 726 -9.63 47.53 -10.63
C VAL A 726 -9.80 47.79 -9.14
N ALA A 727 -10.78 48.60 -8.75
CA ALA A 727 -11.07 48.86 -7.34
C ALA A 727 -11.54 47.58 -6.62
N ILE A 728 -12.40 46.78 -7.27
CA ILE A 728 -12.85 45.49 -6.72
C ILE A 728 -11.65 44.59 -6.41
N ALA A 729 -10.71 44.42 -7.35
CA ALA A 729 -9.53 43.58 -7.18
C ALA A 729 -8.61 44.11 -6.08
N ASN A 730 -8.28 45.40 -6.13
CA ASN A 730 -7.37 46.05 -5.20
C ASN A 730 -7.91 45.95 -3.76
N ASN A 731 -9.21 46.14 -3.56
CA ASN A 731 -9.81 46.04 -2.25
C ASN A 731 -10.00 44.58 -1.79
N ALA A 732 -10.44 43.68 -2.68
CA ALA A 732 -10.69 42.28 -2.33
C ALA A 732 -9.41 41.48 -2.04
N TYR A 733 -8.30 41.84 -2.69
CA TYR A 733 -7.02 41.17 -2.58
C TYR A 733 -5.94 41.97 -1.84
N ALA A 734 -6.28 43.13 -1.26
CA ALA A 734 -5.37 43.92 -0.42
C ALA A 734 -4.81 43.08 0.74
N ASN A 735 -3.50 43.20 0.99
CA ASN A 735 -2.79 42.56 2.10
C ASN A 735 -2.91 41.02 2.13
N ARG A 736 -3.15 40.39 0.96
CA ARG A 736 -3.29 38.93 0.81
C ARG A 736 -2.24 38.40 -0.16
N ASN A 737 -1.72 37.19 0.11
CA ASN A 737 -0.79 36.47 -0.78
C ASN A 737 0.38 37.32 -1.29
N GLY A 738 0.96 38.15 -0.41
CA GLY A 738 2.08 39.05 -0.73
C GLY A 738 1.71 40.35 -1.43
N ASN A 739 0.44 40.61 -1.73
CA ASN A 739 -0.01 41.90 -2.24
C ASN A 739 0.11 42.98 -1.16
N GLY A 740 0.45 44.21 -1.57
CA GLY A 740 0.35 45.40 -0.73
C GLY A 740 -1.09 45.79 -0.40
N ASP A 741 -1.25 46.99 0.16
CA ASP A 741 -2.57 47.56 0.41
C ASP A 741 -3.33 47.86 -0.90
N ALA A 742 -4.58 48.33 -0.80
CA ALA A 742 -5.38 48.61 -1.98
C ALA A 742 -4.76 49.71 -2.88
N ALA A 743 -3.96 50.63 -2.32
CA ALA A 743 -3.31 51.71 -3.05
C ALA A 743 -2.13 51.20 -3.89
N SER A 744 -1.51 50.08 -3.52
CA SER A 744 -0.38 49.51 -4.28
C SER A 744 -0.77 49.05 -5.70
N GLY A 745 -2.05 48.79 -5.96
CA GLY A 745 -2.52 48.25 -7.23
C GLY A 745 -2.24 46.75 -7.44
N ASP A 746 -1.64 46.08 -6.45
CA ASP A 746 -1.24 44.68 -6.56
C ASP A 746 -2.44 43.74 -6.70
N GLY A 747 -3.57 44.08 -6.09
CA GLY A 747 -4.77 43.26 -6.18
C GLY A 747 -5.25 43.10 -7.62
N TRP A 748 -5.26 44.19 -8.41
CA TRP A 748 -5.55 44.13 -9.84
C TRP A 748 -4.40 43.51 -10.62
N LYS A 749 -3.16 43.90 -10.35
CA LYS A 749 -1.99 43.44 -11.10
C LYS A 749 -1.84 41.91 -11.04
N TYR A 750 -1.94 41.34 -9.84
CA TYR A 750 -1.76 39.92 -9.55
C TYR A 750 -3.07 39.18 -9.25
N ARG A 751 -4.18 39.64 -9.84
CA ARG A 751 -5.44 38.88 -9.88
C ARG A 751 -5.25 37.54 -10.62
N GLY A 752 -6.20 36.61 -10.51
CA GLY A 752 -6.11 35.30 -11.18
C GLY A 752 -5.80 35.42 -12.67
N ARG A 753 -4.65 34.88 -13.10
CA ARG A 753 -4.08 35.04 -14.46
C ARG A 753 -3.41 33.78 -14.99
N GLY A 754 -3.20 33.74 -16.31
CA GLY A 754 -2.54 32.63 -17.00
C GLY A 754 -3.37 31.34 -17.02
N ILE A 755 -2.71 30.25 -17.38
CA ILE A 755 -3.36 28.97 -17.70
C ILE A 755 -4.08 28.35 -16.51
N ILE A 756 -3.49 28.39 -15.30
CA ILE A 756 -4.10 27.80 -14.09
C ILE A 756 -4.58 28.85 -13.07
N GLN A 757 -4.82 30.09 -13.52
CA GLN A 757 -5.34 31.19 -12.69
C GLN A 757 -4.49 31.47 -11.44
N ILE A 758 -3.20 31.77 -11.63
CA ILE A 758 -2.28 32.13 -10.53
C ILE A 758 -2.66 33.50 -9.97
N THR A 759 -2.84 33.60 -8.65
CA THR A 759 -3.28 34.81 -7.94
C THR A 759 -2.36 35.17 -6.76
N GLY A 760 -1.94 36.43 -6.69
CA GLY A 760 -1.17 37.02 -5.60
C GLY A 760 0.33 37.12 -5.90
N LYS A 761 0.93 38.25 -5.55
CA LYS A 761 2.33 38.59 -5.81
C LYS A 761 3.32 37.55 -5.28
N GLU A 762 3.08 37.00 -4.09
CA GLU A 762 3.95 35.98 -3.48
C GLU A 762 4.11 34.75 -4.39
N LYS A 763 3.05 34.37 -5.11
CA LYS A 763 3.11 33.21 -6.00
C LYS A 763 4.01 33.48 -7.21
N TYR A 764 3.94 34.68 -7.77
CA TYR A 764 4.83 35.11 -8.85
C TYR A 764 6.28 35.13 -8.38
N ASP A 765 6.54 35.70 -7.21
CA ASP A 765 7.90 35.78 -6.63
C ASP A 765 8.49 34.37 -6.44
N LYS A 766 7.70 33.40 -5.93
CA LYS A 766 8.13 32.00 -5.77
C LYS A 766 8.37 31.28 -7.09
N ILE A 767 7.49 31.48 -8.09
CA ILE A 767 7.66 30.91 -9.43
C ILE A 767 8.95 31.45 -10.07
N ASN A 768 9.19 32.75 -10.01
CA ASN A 768 10.40 33.36 -10.54
C ASN A 768 11.64 32.87 -9.80
N ALA A 769 11.62 32.83 -8.47
CA ALA A 769 12.72 32.27 -7.69
C ALA A 769 13.04 30.83 -8.12
N ARG A 770 12.02 29.99 -8.35
CA ARG A 770 12.18 28.62 -8.85
C ARG A 770 12.81 28.58 -10.25
N LEU A 771 12.32 29.40 -11.18
CA LEU A 771 12.82 29.44 -12.55
C LEU A 771 14.27 29.96 -12.61
N THR A 772 14.60 30.99 -11.83
CA THR A 772 15.95 31.57 -11.79
C THR A 772 16.95 30.67 -11.07
N SER A 773 16.58 30.08 -9.93
CA SER A 773 17.47 29.22 -9.13
C SER A 773 17.78 27.90 -9.82
N ASP A 774 16.73 27.21 -10.28
CA ASP A 774 16.88 25.80 -10.67
C ASP A 774 17.06 25.65 -12.18
N TYR A 775 16.59 26.63 -12.98
CA TYR A 775 16.55 26.55 -14.43
C TYR A 775 16.93 27.85 -15.17
N PRO A 776 18.07 28.49 -14.83
CA PRO A 776 18.47 29.78 -15.41
C PRO A 776 18.53 29.76 -16.95
N SER A 777 18.78 28.59 -17.55
CA SER A 777 18.75 28.33 -19.00
C SER A 777 17.42 28.66 -19.70
N PHE A 778 16.31 28.79 -18.97
CA PHE A 778 15.05 29.19 -19.59
C PHE A 778 15.03 30.67 -19.96
N GLY A 779 15.77 31.53 -19.25
CA GLY A 779 15.87 32.96 -19.55
C GLY A 779 14.54 33.72 -19.45
N ILE A 780 13.56 33.19 -18.71
CA ILE A 780 12.20 33.75 -18.60
C ILE A 780 11.98 34.26 -17.17
N THR A 781 11.44 35.46 -17.05
CA THR A 781 10.86 36.00 -15.81
C THR A 781 9.38 36.22 -16.03
N ILE A 782 8.54 35.68 -15.15
CA ILE A 782 7.09 35.75 -15.24
C ILE A 782 6.57 37.02 -14.57
N ASP A 783 5.71 37.76 -15.27
CA ASP A 783 5.03 38.95 -14.78
C ASP A 783 3.52 38.91 -15.11
N ALA A 784 2.80 39.97 -14.72
CA ALA A 784 1.35 40.03 -14.86
C ALA A 784 0.86 40.03 -16.32
N ASP A 785 1.72 40.43 -17.26
CA ASP A 785 1.37 40.58 -18.66
C ASP A 785 1.72 39.32 -19.44
N ASN A 786 2.96 38.84 -19.31
CA ASN A 786 3.45 37.69 -20.08
C ASN A 786 2.86 36.35 -19.62
N ILE A 787 2.40 36.21 -18.37
CA ILE A 787 1.81 34.96 -17.89
C ILE A 787 0.53 34.55 -18.66
N ASN A 788 -0.09 35.50 -19.39
CA ASN A 788 -1.29 35.25 -20.18
C ASN A 788 -0.99 34.70 -21.58
N THR A 789 0.28 34.61 -21.98
CA THR A 789 0.68 33.92 -23.21
C THR A 789 0.67 32.40 -22.98
N LEU A 790 0.57 31.62 -24.06
CA LEU A 790 0.66 30.16 -23.94
C LEU A 790 2.06 29.67 -23.54
N ASN A 791 3.12 30.31 -24.01
CA ASN A 791 4.49 29.89 -23.71
C ASN A 791 4.85 30.14 -22.24
N GLU A 792 4.91 31.41 -21.83
CA GLU A 792 5.24 31.80 -20.46
C GLU A 792 4.18 31.28 -19.47
N GLY A 793 2.89 31.29 -19.83
CA GLY A 793 1.81 30.73 -19.01
C GLY A 793 1.96 29.22 -18.77
N THR A 794 2.43 28.45 -19.77
CA THR A 794 2.72 27.00 -19.61
C THR A 794 3.87 26.80 -18.63
N VAL A 795 5.00 27.49 -18.85
CA VAL A 795 6.17 27.38 -17.97
C VAL A 795 5.83 27.80 -16.53
N ALA A 796 5.10 28.90 -16.36
CA ALA A 796 4.65 29.38 -15.05
C ALA A 796 3.75 28.36 -14.35
N SER A 797 2.82 27.74 -15.08
CA SER A 797 1.91 26.71 -14.54
C SER A 797 2.66 25.45 -14.11
N MET A 798 3.66 25.03 -14.88
CA MET A 798 4.51 23.88 -14.52
C MET A 798 5.42 24.20 -13.33
N ALA A 799 5.94 25.43 -13.24
CA ALA A 799 6.74 25.88 -12.12
C ALA A 799 5.91 25.96 -10.83
N TYR A 800 4.68 26.48 -10.92
CA TYR A 800 3.68 26.41 -9.85
C TYR A 800 3.43 24.96 -9.41
N TRP A 801 3.20 24.06 -10.38
CA TRP A 801 2.93 22.65 -10.11
C TRP A 801 4.04 21.98 -9.28
N LYS A 802 5.30 22.34 -9.56
CA LYS A 802 6.46 21.87 -8.80
C LYS A 802 6.57 22.53 -7.44
N GLU A 803 6.48 23.85 -7.39
CA GLU A 803 6.65 24.66 -6.17
C GLU A 803 5.65 24.29 -5.08
N TYR A 804 4.40 24.07 -5.45
CA TYR A 804 3.31 23.80 -4.51
C TYR A 804 3.04 22.30 -4.31
N GLY A 805 3.89 21.43 -4.84
CA GLY A 805 3.87 20.00 -4.53
C GLY A 805 2.80 19.18 -5.26
N CYS A 806 2.07 19.76 -6.22
CA CYS A 806 1.10 19.01 -7.04
C CYS A 806 1.75 17.81 -7.74
N GLN A 807 3.03 17.95 -8.12
CA GLN A 807 3.84 16.89 -8.71
C GLN A 807 3.94 15.64 -7.82
N LYS A 808 4.14 15.83 -6.51
CA LYS A 808 4.27 14.73 -5.54
C LYS A 808 2.94 14.04 -5.27
N GLU A 809 1.85 14.80 -5.21
CA GLU A 809 0.51 14.20 -5.10
C GLU A 809 0.16 13.41 -6.37
N ALA A 810 0.52 13.93 -7.54
CA ALA A 810 0.32 13.24 -8.81
C ALA A 810 1.14 11.95 -8.91
N GLU A 811 2.33 11.86 -8.31
CA GLU A 811 3.15 10.63 -8.25
C GLU A 811 2.50 9.50 -7.46
N LYS A 812 1.65 9.81 -6.48
CA LYS A 812 1.00 8.81 -5.63
C LYS A 812 -0.07 7.99 -6.34
N GLY A 813 -0.47 8.36 -7.56
CA GLY A 813 -1.47 7.64 -8.35
C GLY A 813 -2.62 8.51 -8.86
N ILE A 814 -3.51 7.90 -9.62
CA ILE A 814 -4.73 8.51 -10.20
C ILE A 814 -5.97 8.46 -9.28
N ALA A 815 -5.81 7.96 -8.06
CA ALA A 815 -6.92 7.83 -7.11
C ALA A 815 -7.57 9.19 -6.82
N ARG A 816 -8.90 9.17 -6.57
CA ARG A 816 -9.69 10.37 -6.29
C ARG A 816 -9.12 11.24 -5.17
N LYS A 817 -8.64 10.61 -4.10
CA LYS A 817 -7.97 11.29 -2.98
C LYS A 817 -6.78 12.15 -3.44
N ASN A 818 -5.94 11.61 -4.33
CA ASN A 818 -4.74 12.31 -4.81
C ASN A 818 -5.14 13.48 -5.71
N PHE A 819 -6.14 13.25 -6.57
CA PHE A 819 -6.75 14.30 -7.38
C PHE A 819 -7.34 15.42 -6.50
N ASP A 820 -8.09 15.09 -5.45
CA ASP A 820 -8.71 16.08 -4.58
C ASP A 820 -7.67 16.92 -3.83
N ASN A 821 -6.55 16.31 -3.42
CA ASN A 821 -5.41 17.04 -2.87
C ASN A 821 -4.84 18.05 -3.87
N ILE A 822 -4.69 17.65 -5.14
CA ILE A 822 -4.20 18.54 -6.21
C ILE A 822 -5.18 19.68 -6.44
N VAL A 823 -6.49 19.39 -6.55
CA VAL A 823 -7.52 20.44 -6.70
C VAL A 823 -7.51 21.36 -5.49
N ASN A 824 -7.26 20.86 -4.28
CA ASN A 824 -7.13 21.72 -3.08
C ASN A 824 -5.96 22.68 -3.15
N ILE A 825 -4.85 22.29 -3.81
CA ILE A 825 -3.69 23.15 -4.01
C ILE A 825 -3.95 24.17 -5.13
N VAL A 826 -4.60 23.75 -6.22
CA VAL A 826 -4.88 24.61 -7.38
C VAL A 826 -6.00 25.60 -7.05
N ASN A 827 -7.15 25.09 -6.60
CA ASN A 827 -8.33 25.87 -6.25
C ASN A 827 -9.25 25.10 -5.28
N SER A 828 -9.02 25.22 -3.97
CA SER A 828 -9.76 24.47 -2.94
C SER A 828 -11.27 24.70 -2.94
N ASN A 829 -11.72 25.89 -3.32
CA ASN A 829 -13.13 26.29 -3.28
C ASN A 829 -13.82 26.17 -4.65
N THR A 830 -13.22 25.45 -5.60
CA THR A 830 -13.79 25.32 -6.94
C THR A 830 -15.15 24.60 -6.94
N HIS A 831 -16.08 25.11 -7.76
CA HIS A 831 -17.34 24.42 -8.06
C HIS A 831 -17.17 23.35 -9.14
N SER A 832 -16.08 23.38 -9.93
CA SER A 832 -15.84 22.46 -11.04
C SER A 832 -14.97 21.25 -10.67
N ARG A 833 -15.03 20.83 -9.40
CA ARG A 833 -14.25 19.70 -8.90
C ARG A 833 -14.61 18.40 -9.62
N GLU A 834 -15.90 18.16 -9.83
CA GLU A 834 -16.37 16.98 -10.56
C GLU A 834 -16.05 17.06 -12.05
N ASP A 835 -16.12 18.23 -12.66
CA ASP A 835 -15.74 18.41 -14.07
C ASP A 835 -14.26 18.11 -14.27
N ARG A 836 -13.39 18.63 -13.38
CA ARG A 836 -11.95 18.30 -13.34
C ARG A 836 -11.68 16.82 -13.15
N TRP A 837 -12.52 16.13 -12.37
CA TRP A 837 -12.42 14.68 -12.20
C TRP A 837 -12.76 13.96 -13.51
N GLY A 838 -13.84 14.39 -14.18
CA GLY A 838 -14.19 13.93 -15.52
C GLY A 838 -13.05 14.16 -16.53
N HIS A 839 -12.43 15.34 -16.53
CA HIS A 839 -11.28 15.63 -17.37
C HIS A 839 -10.10 14.70 -17.05
N LEU A 840 -9.82 14.42 -15.77
CA LEU A 840 -8.77 13.46 -15.40
C LEU A 840 -9.04 12.07 -15.99
N GLN A 841 -10.28 11.58 -15.93
CA GLN A 841 -10.65 10.29 -16.55
C GLN A 841 -10.42 10.29 -18.06
N GLN A 842 -10.71 11.40 -18.75
CA GLN A 842 -10.38 11.57 -20.16
C GLN A 842 -8.87 11.58 -20.39
N MET A 843 -8.11 12.34 -19.60
CA MET A 843 -6.66 12.44 -19.73
C MET A 843 -5.97 11.09 -19.47
N ILE A 844 -6.49 10.27 -18.56
CA ILE A 844 -5.99 8.90 -18.30
C ILE A 844 -6.05 8.06 -19.58
N ARG A 845 -7.15 8.18 -20.34
CA ARG A 845 -7.34 7.48 -21.61
C ARG A 845 -6.43 8.06 -22.70
N ILE A 846 -6.40 9.38 -22.84
CA ILE A 846 -5.60 10.08 -23.87
C ILE A 846 -4.11 9.78 -23.70
N PHE A 847 -3.58 9.90 -22.48
CA PHE A 847 -2.17 9.62 -22.19
C PHE A 847 -1.87 8.12 -22.02
N LYS A 848 -2.89 7.27 -22.10
CA LYS A 848 -2.78 5.80 -21.96
C LYS A 848 -1.98 5.44 -20.71
N VAL A 849 -2.42 5.96 -19.56
CA VAL A 849 -1.70 5.87 -18.29
C VAL A 849 -1.51 4.41 -17.85
N SER A 850 -2.51 3.55 -18.06
CA SER A 850 -2.42 2.11 -17.79
C SER A 850 -1.31 1.43 -18.59
N GLU A 851 -1.13 1.79 -19.86
CA GLU A 851 -0.08 1.20 -20.68
C GLU A 851 1.35 1.63 -20.29
N CYS A 852 1.52 2.62 -19.41
CA CYS A 852 2.85 3.08 -19.01
C CYS A 852 3.51 2.26 -17.89
N ASN A 853 2.74 1.47 -17.13
CA ASN A 853 3.25 0.79 -15.94
C ASN A 853 3.27 -0.74 -16.04
N GLY A 854 2.90 -1.36 -17.17
CA GLY A 854 2.78 -2.83 -17.28
C GLY A 854 1.59 -3.39 -16.50
N ASN A 855 1.29 -2.78 -15.35
CA ASN A 855 0.01 -2.84 -14.68
C ASN A 855 -1.06 -2.24 -15.58
N GLU A 856 -2.12 -2.99 -15.84
CA GLU A 856 -3.44 -2.38 -15.86
C GLU A 856 -3.48 -1.43 -14.66
N ALA A 857 -3.37 -0.11 -14.92
CA ALA A 857 -3.84 0.85 -13.96
C ALA A 857 -5.35 0.63 -13.94
N GLU A 858 -5.75 -0.36 -13.15
CA GLU A 858 -7.09 -0.46 -12.60
C GLU A 858 -7.40 0.94 -12.07
N PRO A 859 -8.37 1.65 -12.66
CA PRO A 859 -8.88 2.87 -12.09
C PRO A 859 -9.61 2.47 -10.80
N ASN A 860 -8.85 2.14 -9.75
CA ASN A 860 -9.30 1.83 -8.40
C ASN A 860 -10.73 1.27 -8.36
N SER A 861 -10.91 0.12 -8.99
CA SER A 861 -12.20 -0.51 -9.17
C SER A 861 -12.09 -1.86 -8.47
N ALA A 862 -12.53 -1.92 -7.22
CA ALA A 862 -12.83 -3.20 -6.58
C ALA A 862 -14.05 -3.84 -7.29
N TRP A 863 -14.15 -3.78 -8.62
CA TRP A 863 -15.30 -4.26 -9.36
C TRP A 863 -15.20 -5.75 -9.60
N HIS A 864 -16.23 -6.47 -9.19
CA HIS A 864 -16.48 -7.85 -9.58
C HIS A 864 -17.83 -7.94 -10.28
N ASN A 865 -17.97 -8.82 -11.26
CA ASN A 865 -19.27 -9.05 -11.87
C ASN A 865 -20.24 -9.70 -10.87
N PRO A 866 -21.54 -9.38 -10.90
CA PRO A 866 -22.52 -9.98 -9.98
C PRO A 866 -22.72 -11.48 -10.22
N LEU A 867 -22.36 -11.97 -11.42
CA LEU A 867 -22.40 -13.37 -11.86
C LEU A 867 -21.13 -13.71 -12.64
N ASP A 868 -20.78 -15.00 -12.68
CA ASP A 868 -19.66 -15.49 -13.50
C ASP A 868 -19.99 -15.46 -15.00
N ASN A 869 -21.25 -15.71 -15.36
CA ASN A 869 -21.75 -15.59 -16.74
C ASN A 869 -22.66 -14.37 -16.87
N MET A 870 -22.19 -13.36 -17.60
CA MET A 870 -22.86 -12.07 -17.73
C MET A 870 -23.60 -11.98 -19.06
N GLU A 871 -24.80 -12.55 -19.16
CA GLU A 871 -25.61 -12.50 -20.38
C GLU A 871 -27.02 -12.00 -20.08
N LEU A 872 -27.62 -11.21 -20.98
CA LEU A 872 -29.02 -10.83 -20.82
C LEU A 872 -29.96 -12.05 -20.93
N ARG A 873 -31.01 -12.12 -20.12
CA ARG A 873 -32.05 -13.15 -20.28
C ARG A 873 -32.73 -12.97 -21.63
N GLY A 874 -32.74 -14.00 -22.47
CA GLY A 874 -33.39 -13.96 -23.77
C GLY A 874 -34.82 -14.50 -23.78
N TRP A 875 -35.15 -15.48 -22.95
CA TRP A 875 -36.48 -16.10 -22.94
C TRP A 875 -37.50 -15.32 -22.11
N TYR A 876 -38.70 -15.14 -22.67
CA TYR A 876 -39.88 -14.55 -22.01
C TYR A 876 -41.14 -15.43 -22.09
N SER A 877 -41.14 -16.40 -23.01
CA SER A 877 -42.13 -17.47 -23.11
C SER A 877 -41.48 -18.69 -23.79
N ASP A 878 -42.20 -19.80 -23.95
CA ASP A 878 -41.67 -20.95 -24.68
C ASP A 878 -41.31 -20.68 -26.15
N THR A 879 -41.91 -19.64 -26.72
CA THR A 879 -41.77 -19.28 -28.13
C THR A 879 -41.13 -17.91 -28.34
N GLN A 880 -40.99 -17.09 -27.28
CA GLN A 880 -40.49 -15.72 -27.37
C GLN A 880 -39.05 -15.58 -26.86
N TRP A 881 -38.14 -15.33 -27.81
CA TRP A 881 -36.75 -14.93 -27.58
C TRP A 881 -36.57 -13.44 -27.89
N THR A 882 -36.28 -12.62 -26.88
CA THR A 882 -36.06 -11.17 -27.04
C THR A 882 -35.14 -10.61 -25.93
N PRO A 883 -33.82 -10.83 -26.01
CA PRO A 883 -32.85 -10.32 -25.03
C PRO A 883 -32.93 -8.80 -24.79
N GLY A 884 -33.27 -8.03 -25.83
CA GLY A 884 -33.42 -6.57 -25.72
C GLY A 884 -34.44 -6.12 -24.67
N LYS A 885 -35.44 -6.93 -24.29
CA LYS A 885 -36.40 -6.58 -23.22
C LYS A 885 -35.79 -6.64 -21.81
N SER A 886 -34.65 -7.31 -21.68
CA SER A 886 -33.89 -7.50 -20.44
C SER A 886 -32.87 -6.40 -20.21
N ASP A 887 -32.67 -5.50 -21.18
CA ASP A 887 -31.82 -4.32 -21.05
C ASP A 887 -32.55 -3.16 -20.34
N PHE A 888 -31.78 -2.19 -19.84
CA PHE A 888 -32.29 -0.98 -19.22
C PHE A 888 -33.17 -0.19 -20.20
N HIS A 889 -34.42 0.07 -19.82
CA HIS A 889 -35.46 0.65 -20.66
C HIS A 889 -35.80 -0.15 -21.95
N GLY A 890 -35.42 -1.43 -22.04
CA GLY A 890 -35.60 -2.25 -23.24
C GLY A 890 -37.04 -2.67 -23.61
N ARG A 891 -38.06 -2.18 -22.89
CA ARG A 891 -39.48 -2.56 -23.09
C ARG A 891 -40.28 -1.40 -23.70
N SER A 892 -41.00 -1.68 -24.78
CA SER A 892 -41.73 -0.70 -25.62
C SER A 892 -42.94 -0.01 -24.95
N GLY A 893 -43.30 -0.39 -23.71
CA GLY A 893 -44.45 0.18 -22.97
C GLY A 893 -44.15 0.58 -21.51
N GLY A 894 -42.89 0.59 -21.06
CA GLY A 894 -42.54 0.95 -19.69
C GLY A 894 -41.08 0.66 -19.34
N LYS A 895 -40.47 1.54 -18.53
CA LYS A 895 -39.04 1.56 -18.17
C LYS A 895 -38.68 0.30 -17.38
N HIS A 896 -37.94 -0.61 -18.00
CA HIS A 896 -37.23 -1.66 -17.25
C HIS A 896 -36.10 -0.98 -16.47
N ASP A 897 -36.19 -0.99 -15.15
CA ASP A 897 -35.34 -0.18 -14.28
C ASP A 897 -33.95 -0.82 -14.05
N GLY A 898 -33.68 -2.03 -14.59
CA GLY A 898 -32.42 -2.75 -14.39
C GLY A 898 -31.96 -3.58 -15.58
N LEU A 899 -31.14 -4.58 -15.30
CA LEU A 899 -30.76 -5.66 -16.21
C LEU A 899 -31.33 -6.98 -15.69
N ASP A 900 -31.93 -7.77 -16.58
CA ASP A 900 -32.29 -9.16 -16.29
C ASP A 900 -31.18 -10.05 -16.84
N LEU A 901 -30.30 -10.54 -15.98
CA LEU A 901 -29.15 -11.38 -16.34
C LEU A 901 -29.53 -12.85 -16.22
N TYR A 902 -29.35 -13.62 -17.29
CA TYR A 902 -29.67 -15.05 -17.29
C TYR A 902 -28.82 -15.80 -16.25
N ALA A 903 -29.50 -16.52 -15.36
CA ALA A 903 -28.85 -17.31 -14.33
C ALA A 903 -29.84 -18.37 -13.83
N PRO A 904 -29.53 -19.67 -13.98
CA PRO A 904 -30.30 -20.75 -13.35
C PRO A 904 -30.49 -20.54 -11.86
N VAL A 905 -31.51 -21.16 -11.28
CA VAL A 905 -31.74 -21.11 -9.82
C VAL A 905 -30.55 -21.73 -9.09
N GLY A 906 -30.08 -21.06 -8.03
CA GLY A 906 -28.95 -21.53 -7.23
C GLY A 906 -27.58 -21.03 -7.69
N THR A 907 -27.50 -20.28 -8.80
CA THR A 907 -26.25 -19.66 -9.24
C THR A 907 -25.73 -18.68 -8.18
N PRO A 908 -24.47 -18.79 -7.75
CA PRO A 908 -23.86 -17.84 -6.82
C PRO A 908 -23.92 -16.40 -7.33
N VAL A 909 -24.26 -15.45 -6.46
CA VAL A 909 -24.14 -14.00 -6.73
C VAL A 909 -23.07 -13.38 -5.85
N TYR A 910 -22.26 -12.50 -6.43
CA TYR A 910 -21.08 -11.93 -5.78
C TYR A 910 -21.23 -10.44 -5.49
N ALA A 911 -20.55 -9.96 -4.45
CA ALA A 911 -20.45 -8.53 -4.17
C ALA A 911 -19.69 -7.82 -5.29
N CYS A 912 -20.37 -6.93 -6.02
CA CYS A 912 -19.72 -6.18 -7.10
C CYS A 912 -18.65 -5.21 -6.64
N ILE A 913 -18.68 -4.77 -5.38
CA ILE A 913 -17.70 -3.88 -4.76
C ILE A 913 -17.56 -4.20 -3.28
N ASP A 914 -16.52 -3.66 -2.64
CA ASP A 914 -16.46 -3.61 -1.18
C ASP A 914 -17.65 -2.79 -0.65
N GLY A 915 -18.40 -3.35 0.28
CA GLY A 915 -19.59 -2.69 0.78
C GLY A 915 -20.36 -3.43 1.85
N GLU A 916 -21.44 -2.80 2.29
CA GLU A 916 -22.37 -3.33 3.26
C GLU A 916 -23.63 -3.83 2.55
N VAL A 917 -23.94 -5.11 2.75
CA VAL A 917 -25.13 -5.76 2.19
C VAL A 917 -26.26 -5.69 3.20
N THR A 918 -27.39 -5.12 2.78
CA THR A 918 -28.63 -5.05 3.55
C THR A 918 -29.74 -5.81 2.83
N TYR A 919 -30.66 -6.41 3.58
CA TYR A 919 -31.78 -7.17 3.03
C TYR A 919 -33.10 -6.40 3.11
N ARG A 920 -33.98 -6.61 2.11
CA ARG A 920 -35.37 -6.15 2.15
C ARG A 920 -36.30 -7.12 1.41
N ALA A 921 -37.40 -7.52 2.04
CA ALA A 921 -38.44 -8.32 1.38
C ALA A 921 -39.31 -7.45 0.45
N ASP A 922 -39.71 -8.01 -0.69
CA ASP A 922 -40.74 -7.46 -1.58
C ASP A 922 -41.53 -8.58 -2.28
N PRO A 923 -42.39 -9.30 -1.54
CA PRO A 923 -43.01 -10.54 -2.03
C PRO A 923 -43.87 -10.41 -3.28
N GLY A 924 -44.39 -9.20 -3.58
CA GLY A 924 -45.23 -8.94 -4.76
C GLY A 924 -44.46 -8.45 -5.99
N GLY A 925 -43.20 -8.03 -5.82
CA GLY A 925 -42.36 -7.46 -6.89
C GLY A 925 -41.03 -8.19 -6.98
N TYR A 926 -39.98 -7.61 -6.40
CA TYR A 926 -38.60 -8.07 -6.54
C TYR A 926 -38.25 -9.35 -5.75
N GLY A 927 -39.15 -9.88 -4.92
CA GLY A 927 -38.89 -11.08 -4.11
C GLY A 927 -37.95 -10.82 -2.94
N HIS A 928 -37.03 -11.76 -2.69
CA HIS A 928 -35.91 -11.51 -1.78
C HIS A 928 -34.88 -10.64 -2.51
N ARG A 929 -34.71 -9.39 -2.04
CA ARG A 929 -33.70 -8.48 -2.57
C ARG A 929 -32.69 -8.05 -1.51
N ILE A 930 -31.46 -7.84 -1.96
CA ILE A 930 -30.39 -7.22 -1.17
C ILE A 930 -29.86 -5.97 -1.87
N PHE A 931 -29.38 -5.02 -1.07
CA PHE A 931 -28.65 -3.85 -1.53
C PHE A 931 -27.22 -3.93 -1.02
N LEU A 932 -26.26 -3.87 -1.93
CA LEU A 932 -24.86 -3.64 -1.62
C LEU A 932 -24.59 -2.13 -1.69
N GLU A 933 -24.39 -1.51 -0.54
CA GLU A 933 -23.99 -0.11 -0.41
C GLU A 933 -22.47 -0.02 -0.38
N GLY A 934 -21.88 0.76 -1.28
CA GLY A 934 -20.44 0.99 -1.27
C GLY A 934 -20.02 2.19 -2.11
N THR A 935 -18.71 2.46 -2.08
CA THR A 935 -18.11 3.54 -2.86
C THR A 935 -17.42 2.97 -4.08
N TYR A 936 -17.92 3.29 -5.27
CA TYR A 936 -17.34 2.91 -6.55
C TYR A 936 -16.87 4.16 -7.29
N ASN A 937 -15.62 4.19 -7.75
CA ASN A 937 -14.99 5.35 -8.39
C ASN A 937 -15.16 6.69 -7.62
N GLY A 938 -15.18 6.62 -6.29
CA GLY A 938 -15.33 7.78 -5.41
C GLY A 938 -16.76 8.32 -5.27
N LYS A 939 -17.76 7.65 -5.85
CA LYS A 939 -19.18 7.97 -5.73
C LYS A 939 -19.90 6.84 -4.98
N LYS A 940 -20.90 7.21 -4.17
CA LYS A 940 -21.73 6.25 -3.44
C LYS A 940 -22.73 5.61 -4.40
N TYR A 941 -22.80 4.29 -4.40
CA TYR A 941 -23.76 3.51 -5.17
C TYR A 941 -24.47 2.49 -4.27
N TYR A 942 -25.62 2.05 -4.74
CA TYR A 942 -26.37 0.93 -4.21
C TYR A 942 -26.64 -0.04 -5.36
N PHE A 943 -26.12 -1.27 -5.24
CA PHE A 943 -26.34 -2.33 -6.22
C PHE A 943 -27.42 -3.26 -5.69
N MET A 944 -28.52 -3.39 -6.43
CA MET A 944 -29.68 -4.19 -6.02
C MET A 944 -29.66 -5.54 -6.72
N TYR A 945 -29.79 -6.62 -5.95
CA TYR A 945 -29.86 -8.00 -6.43
C TYR A 945 -31.21 -8.57 -6.01
N CYS A 946 -31.97 -9.13 -6.95
CA CYS A 946 -33.36 -9.52 -6.74
C CYS A 946 -33.64 -10.98 -7.12
N HIS A 947 -34.86 -11.43 -6.79
CA HIS A 947 -35.34 -12.80 -7.03
C HIS A 947 -34.50 -13.87 -6.33
N LEU A 948 -33.76 -13.53 -5.27
CA LEU A 948 -32.82 -14.45 -4.64
C LEU A 948 -33.51 -15.61 -3.92
N SER A 949 -32.80 -16.75 -3.82
CA SER A 949 -33.17 -17.90 -2.99
C SER A 949 -32.43 -17.91 -1.65
N GLU A 950 -31.17 -17.47 -1.66
CA GLU A 950 -30.30 -17.31 -0.49
C GLU A 950 -29.62 -15.94 -0.53
N TYR A 951 -29.33 -15.38 0.64
CA TYR A 951 -28.60 -14.11 0.76
C TYR A 951 -27.85 -14.01 2.09
N LYS A 952 -26.81 -13.18 2.12
CA LYS A 952 -26.00 -12.87 3.29
C LYS A 952 -26.07 -11.35 3.57
N ILE A 953 -26.00 -10.97 4.85
CA ILE A 953 -26.08 -9.58 5.31
C ILE A 953 -24.78 -9.26 6.06
N GLY A 954 -24.27 -8.04 5.91
CA GLY A 954 -23.03 -7.59 6.56
C GLY A 954 -22.03 -7.00 5.58
N LYS A 955 -20.78 -6.83 6.01
CA LYS A 955 -19.71 -6.26 5.19
C LYS A 955 -19.01 -7.33 4.38
N PHE A 956 -18.89 -7.11 3.08
CA PHE A 956 -18.25 -8.02 2.14
C PHE A 956 -17.22 -7.27 1.31
N GLU A 957 -16.13 -7.96 0.99
CA GLU A 957 -15.18 -7.54 -0.03
C GLU A 957 -15.72 -7.91 -1.42
N ALA A 958 -15.32 -7.18 -2.45
CA ALA A 958 -15.65 -7.48 -3.83
C ALA A 958 -15.29 -8.93 -4.20
N GLY A 959 -16.16 -9.59 -4.96
CA GLY A 959 -15.99 -10.99 -5.37
C GLY A 959 -16.33 -12.04 -4.31
N LYS A 960 -16.71 -11.64 -3.08
CA LYS A 960 -17.28 -12.59 -2.11
C LYS A 960 -18.73 -12.92 -2.47
N GLU A 961 -19.10 -14.19 -2.33
CA GLU A 961 -20.47 -14.65 -2.54
C GLU A 961 -21.41 -14.10 -1.46
N ILE A 962 -22.44 -13.37 -1.89
CA ILE A 962 -23.42 -12.69 -1.03
C ILE A 962 -24.84 -13.28 -1.14
N GLY A 963 -25.03 -14.31 -1.97
CA GLY A 963 -26.30 -15.01 -2.09
C GLY A 963 -26.34 -15.97 -3.27
N LYS A 964 -27.54 -16.44 -3.61
CA LYS A 964 -27.81 -17.25 -4.80
C LYS A 964 -29.09 -16.79 -5.50
N THR A 965 -29.09 -16.89 -6.82
CA THR A 965 -30.29 -16.62 -7.64
C THR A 965 -31.43 -17.57 -7.30
N GLY A 966 -32.66 -17.12 -7.53
CA GLY A 966 -33.86 -17.89 -7.24
C GLY A 966 -35.01 -17.47 -8.16
N GLN A 967 -36.23 -17.79 -7.73
CA GLN A 967 -37.47 -17.44 -8.41
C GLN A 967 -38.48 -16.92 -7.40
N THR A 968 -38.14 -15.82 -6.73
CA THR A 968 -39.00 -15.23 -5.69
C THR A 968 -39.61 -13.90 -6.16
N GLY A 969 -40.74 -13.50 -5.56
CA GLY A 969 -41.50 -12.34 -6.04
C GLY A 969 -42.23 -12.64 -7.35
N ASN A 970 -42.26 -11.69 -8.28
CA ASN A 970 -42.92 -11.83 -9.58
C ASN A 970 -42.20 -12.78 -10.56
N ALA A 971 -40.99 -13.26 -10.20
CA ALA A 971 -40.29 -14.32 -10.91
C ALA A 971 -40.76 -15.72 -10.50
N SER A 972 -41.61 -15.83 -9.47
CA SER A 972 -42.14 -17.11 -8.98
C SER A 972 -42.97 -17.82 -10.05
N GLY A 973 -42.71 -19.13 -10.22
CA GLY A 973 -43.44 -19.98 -11.18
C GLY A 973 -43.00 -19.85 -12.63
N GLN A 974 -41.96 -19.06 -12.94
CA GLN A 974 -41.41 -19.00 -14.29
C GLN A 974 -40.70 -20.32 -14.65
N PRO A 975 -40.70 -20.75 -15.93
CA PRO A 975 -39.89 -21.88 -16.39
C PRO A 975 -38.40 -21.68 -16.10
N ALA A 976 -37.65 -22.77 -15.86
CA ALA A 976 -36.22 -22.72 -15.50
C ALA A 976 -35.35 -21.92 -16.48
N LYS A 977 -35.64 -22.00 -17.79
CA LYS A 977 -34.96 -21.22 -18.85
C LYS A 977 -35.18 -19.70 -18.78
N MET A 978 -36.07 -19.23 -17.92
CA MET A 978 -36.33 -17.82 -17.67
C MET A 978 -35.78 -17.36 -16.31
N ALA A 979 -35.14 -18.24 -15.54
CA ALA A 979 -34.47 -17.86 -14.31
C ALA A 979 -33.38 -16.81 -14.59
N HIS A 980 -33.33 -15.79 -13.74
CA HIS A 980 -32.46 -14.64 -13.93
C HIS A 980 -32.18 -13.94 -12.60
N LEU A 981 -31.07 -13.22 -12.56
CA LEU A 981 -30.83 -12.17 -11.59
C LEU A 981 -31.35 -10.85 -12.16
N HIS A 982 -32.29 -10.22 -11.48
CA HIS A 982 -32.60 -8.81 -11.76
C HIS A 982 -31.61 -7.93 -10.99
N PHE A 983 -30.83 -7.14 -11.72
CA PHE A 983 -29.71 -6.35 -11.20
C PHE A 983 -29.89 -4.86 -11.52
N GLU A 984 -29.84 -4.00 -10.50
CA GLU A 984 -29.93 -2.55 -10.68
C GLU A 984 -28.74 -1.81 -10.08
N VAL A 985 -28.42 -0.65 -10.68
CA VAL A 985 -27.40 0.28 -10.19
C VAL A 985 -28.07 1.59 -9.83
N ARG A 986 -27.93 2.04 -8.58
CA ARG A 986 -28.62 3.22 -8.03
C ARG A 986 -27.65 4.17 -7.33
N THR A 987 -27.97 5.45 -7.30
CA THR A 987 -27.26 6.48 -6.50
C THR A 987 -27.93 6.79 -5.17
N GLU A 988 -29.19 6.42 -5.02
CA GLU A 988 -29.93 6.44 -3.76
C GLU A 988 -30.66 5.11 -3.62
N GLN A 989 -30.64 4.52 -2.42
CA GLN A 989 -31.08 3.14 -2.21
C GLN A 989 -32.51 2.87 -2.73
N MET A 990 -33.42 3.83 -2.52
CA MET A 990 -34.85 3.68 -2.78
C MET A 990 -35.36 4.46 -3.99
N SER A 991 -34.51 5.18 -4.71
CA SER A 991 -34.92 5.88 -5.93
C SER A 991 -34.95 4.94 -7.13
N LYS A 992 -35.71 5.33 -8.17
CA LYS A 992 -35.59 4.66 -9.46
C LYS A 992 -34.22 4.97 -10.08
N PRO A 993 -33.58 4.00 -10.75
CA PRO A 993 -32.36 4.26 -11.51
C PRO A 993 -32.55 5.40 -12.52
N SER A 994 -31.60 6.34 -12.55
CA SER A 994 -31.68 7.53 -13.41
C SER A 994 -30.72 7.48 -14.60
N PHE A 995 -30.01 6.36 -14.79
CA PHE A 995 -28.97 6.18 -15.81
C PHE A 995 -28.93 4.71 -16.26
N ASN A 996 -28.36 4.48 -17.44
CA ASN A 996 -28.13 3.13 -17.96
C ASN A 996 -26.94 2.47 -17.23
N PRO A 997 -27.14 1.32 -16.55
CA PRO A 997 -26.08 0.58 -15.87
C PRO A 997 -24.88 0.22 -16.76
N LEU A 998 -25.12 -0.16 -18.02
CA LEU A 998 -24.09 -0.57 -18.97
C LEU A 998 -23.18 0.60 -19.39
N THR A 999 -23.65 1.84 -19.25
CA THR A 999 -22.84 3.04 -19.54
C THR A 999 -22.24 3.67 -18.28
N GLU A 1000 -22.98 3.64 -17.16
CA GLU A 1000 -22.52 4.22 -15.89
C GLU A 1000 -21.41 3.36 -15.25
N ILE A 1001 -21.50 2.04 -15.40
CA ILE A 1001 -20.48 1.08 -14.96
C ILE A 1001 -19.79 0.46 -16.19
N PRO A 1002 -18.63 0.98 -16.62
CA PRO A 1002 -17.98 0.54 -17.86
C PRO A 1002 -17.61 -0.95 -17.89
N GLU A 1003 -17.27 -1.53 -16.74
CA GLU A 1003 -16.94 -2.95 -16.59
C GLU A 1003 -18.17 -3.82 -16.87
N LEU A 1004 -19.34 -3.43 -16.37
CA LEU A 1004 -20.61 -4.07 -16.68
C LEU A 1004 -20.93 -3.99 -18.18
N GLY A 1005 -20.72 -2.82 -18.80
CA GLY A 1005 -20.93 -2.61 -20.24
C GLY A 1005 -20.00 -3.44 -21.15
N LYS A 1006 -18.82 -3.81 -20.66
CA LYS A 1006 -17.89 -4.72 -21.37
C LYS A 1006 -18.22 -6.19 -21.14
N ALA A 1007 -18.67 -6.53 -19.94
CA ALA A 1007 -18.89 -7.91 -19.51
C ALA A 1007 -20.22 -8.47 -20.02
N VAL A 1008 -21.28 -7.65 -20.08
CA VAL A 1008 -22.63 -8.13 -20.43
C VAL A 1008 -22.73 -8.44 -21.92
N ASN A 1009 -22.97 -9.71 -22.25
CA ASN A 1009 -23.41 -10.14 -23.56
C ASN A 1009 -24.88 -9.72 -23.77
N THR A 1010 -25.07 -8.64 -24.53
CA THR A 1010 -26.40 -8.09 -24.85
C THR A 1010 -27.12 -8.82 -25.98
N ASN A 1011 -26.41 -9.71 -26.70
CA ASN A 1011 -26.98 -10.53 -27.77
C ASN A 1011 -26.58 -12.01 -27.60
N PRO A 1012 -27.07 -12.68 -26.55
CA PRO A 1012 -26.72 -14.06 -26.26
C PRO A 1012 -27.27 -15.04 -27.30
N ASP A 1013 -26.72 -16.25 -27.30
CA ASP A 1013 -27.24 -17.36 -28.10
C ASP A 1013 -28.48 -17.95 -27.43
N ARG A 1014 -29.54 -18.17 -28.21
CA ARG A 1014 -30.76 -18.85 -27.74
C ARG A 1014 -30.48 -20.23 -27.14
N ASN A 1015 -29.46 -20.93 -27.65
CA ASN A 1015 -29.12 -22.27 -27.24
C ASN A 1015 -28.28 -22.32 -25.94
N SER A 1016 -27.69 -21.20 -25.50
CA SER A 1016 -26.93 -21.14 -24.24
C SER A 1016 -27.84 -21.03 -23.00
N GLN A 1017 -29.13 -20.73 -23.18
CA GLN A 1017 -30.09 -20.49 -22.09
C GLN A 1017 -31.17 -21.58 -22.05
N ASN A 1018 -30.78 -22.81 -21.69
CA ASN A 1018 -31.65 -23.98 -21.69
C ASN A 1018 -32.28 -24.32 -20.33
N GLY A 1019 -31.92 -23.60 -19.26
CA GLY A 1019 -32.41 -23.79 -17.90
C GLY A 1019 -31.81 -24.98 -17.13
N LEU A 1020 -30.70 -25.55 -17.61
CA LEU A 1020 -29.97 -26.66 -16.98
C LEU A 1020 -28.75 -26.18 -16.19
#